data_AF-A0A0C2J060-F1
#
_entry.id   AF-A0A0C2J060-F1
#
_cell.length_a   1.000
_cell.length_b   1.000
_cell.length_c   1.000
_cell.angle_alpha   90.00
_cell.angle_beta   90.00
_cell.angle_gamma   90.00
#
_symmetry.space_group_name_H-M   'P 1'
#
loop_
_entity.id
_entity.type
_entity.pdbx_description
1 polymer ?
#
loop_
_entity_poly.entity_id
_entity_poly.type
_entity_poly.pdbx_seq_one_letter_code
_entity_poly.pdbx_strand_id
1 'polypeptide(L)'
;MASSGDDAAASDAAMPLVEPQDSAQQTGQADQARQAQKTQTPPPGPQEAAIAKVEQLLGVKDDTSRFVALALLKALLDDQVREAGRDGQAGEICSPRLLKLWDAIPVKFLDKLLRADLDAHSTPTVPRPGKGGADAAHMRDLAVAVLHTFAVRILPDDRRGDRRLVGRIPLLVASLLNTPSSSAPPSGANAGAESAATLILQSLATLVSRPEGAAVFNTSVTDLSPLTELAPEQPLVLEILLRAWLHGLLAATHSDATADVDAITSTINTTLPALAAAFKGTDGVTLLDFLARLLRNAEAFAEQQQQQRLLPAASTAWVAPTIGFIRRLAASRPTAASRAAYTHASAALLRAYPAVASTLLFGEGEATEKAGGKASLREDKPFAYLLVSMLLVDLRATLPSLLAQLNNQDYYPANASRLASALDILSAFIGYLVRSLDGDGEEQDELLTMSLTPDNLLRLRKSMSETLSVTAEHLRDRWDAAVAGAQGLHPDARTGTDDTRTHSLDTAGLPLAWDAAASETTVHRDPLVLAAVRALALWLREDDNDVLRREAAGLTDMFLDLYSSSGSADAGSLDFRRPVLVAFEGISASTPDGGRGGDAARDDDAYERDATALFLEHGAWKILTADLVTILQGPASAADAARGIEIVRVLLPIVEDERPGTQEAWMDVVTLVAAWAGPSDDDDDDNDDGQPSHADTAVAATVAECRVAVLQLVTALVANAHPSVRRRYTHSIRAVIGLANQLRPTLAPSRIGSSLSTSLVEALDDVHATLEQ
;
A
#
# COMPACT_ATOMS: atom_id res chain seq x y z
N MET A 1 45.60 -40.63 -11.63
CA MET A 1 44.82 -41.83 -11.99
C MET A 1 43.83 -41.37 -13.07
N ALA A 2 44.21 -41.37 -14.35
CA ALA A 2 43.94 -42.44 -15.34
C ALA A 2 42.46 -42.87 -15.31
N SER A 3 41.58 -42.67 -16.31
CA SER A 3 41.59 -43.03 -17.76
C SER A 3 40.33 -42.36 -18.38
N SER A 4 40.34 -41.55 -19.46
CA SER A 4 40.46 -41.82 -20.92
C SER A 4 39.52 -42.89 -21.51
N GLY A 5 38.82 -42.56 -22.60
CA GLY A 5 38.06 -43.48 -23.47
C GLY A 5 37.24 -42.76 -24.56
N ASP A 6 37.92 -42.39 -25.66
CA ASP A 6 37.42 -41.81 -26.91
C ASP A 6 36.86 -42.86 -27.92
N ASP A 7 36.11 -42.33 -28.89
CA ASP A 7 36.06 -42.67 -30.34
C ASP A 7 35.18 -43.78 -30.97
N ALA A 8 34.17 -43.28 -31.72
CA ALA A 8 33.98 -43.34 -33.19
C ALA A 8 33.84 -44.66 -34.00
N ALA A 9 32.74 -44.74 -34.79
CA ALA A 9 32.63 -45.22 -36.20
C ALA A 9 31.15 -45.04 -36.65
N ALA A 10 30.72 -44.32 -37.70
CA ALA A 10 31.07 -44.18 -39.12
C ALA A 10 30.26 -45.10 -40.10
N SER A 11 29.76 -44.43 -41.16
CA SER A 11 29.23 -44.90 -42.45
C SER A 11 27.74 -45.28 -42.58
N ASP A 12 27.04 -45.18 -43.72
CA ASP A 12 26.98 -44.36 -44.97
C ASP A 12 26.11 -45.17 -45.97
N ALA A 13 25.39 -44.48 -46.86
CA ALA A 13 24.81 -44.90 -48.17
C ALA A 13 23.77 -46.07 -48.22
N ALA A 14 22.54 -45.94 -48.75
CA ALA A 14 22.02 -45.54 -50.08
C ALA A 14 21.75 -46.69 -51.08
N MET A 15 20.46 -46.83 -51.47
CA MET A 15 19.88 -47.37 -52.74
C MET A 15 20.11 -48.86 -53.13
N PRO A 16 19.39 -49.49 -54.13
CA PRO A 16 18.63 -48.94 -55.27
C PRO A 16 17.30 -49.67 -55.71
N LEU A 17 16.72 -49.12 -56.80
CA LEU A 17 15.63 -49.59 -57.69
C LEU A 17 15.89 -50.93 -58.42
N VAL A 18 14.82 -51.56 -58.97
CA VAL A 18 14.59 -51.89 -60.42
C VAL A 18 13.38 -52.84 -60.63
N GLU A 19 12.52 -52.52 -61.62
CA GLU A 19 11.36 -53.26 -62.22
C GLU A 19 11.80 -54.49 -63.09
N PRO A 20 11.03 -55.17 -64.03
CA PRO A 20 9.67 -54.95 -64.59
C PRO A 20 8.83 -56.19 -65.08
N GLN A 21 7.70 -55.87 -65.76
CA GLN A 21 6.88 -56.61 -66.77
C GLN A 21 5.84 -57.66 -66.26
N ASP A 22 4.58 -57.72 -66.73
CA ASP A 22 4.18 -57.79 -68.14
C ASP A 22 2.72 -57.37 -68.50
N SER A 23 2.56 -57.14 -69.80
CA SER A 23 1.51 -56.68 -70.73
C SER A 23 0.08 -57.31 -70.72
N ALA A 24 -0.92 -56.48 -71.09
CA ALA A 24 -1.88 -56.65 -72.22
C ALA A 24 -3.41 -56.56 -71.96
N GLN A 25 -4.02 -55.58 -72.65
CA GLN A 25 -5.32 -55.58 -73.37
C GLN A 25 -6.67 -55.68 -72.60
N GLN A 26 -7.48 -54.60 -72.63
CA GLN A 26 -8.63 -54.48 -73.55
C GLN A 26 -9.42 -53.17 -73.38
N THR A 27 -9.81 -52.61 -74.53
CA THR A 27 -10.98 -51.76 -74.80
C THR A 27 -11.04 -50.35 -74.19
N GLY A 28 -10.75 -49.37 -75.04
CA GLY A 28 -11.37 -48.05 -74.97
C GLY A 28 -12.77 -48.04 -75.58
N GLN A 29 -13.41 -46.88 -75.42
CA GLN A 29 -14.69 -46.43 -75.99
C GLN A 29 -15.95 -46.76 -75.17
N ALA A 30 -16.13 -45.99 -74.10
CA ALA A 30 -17.42 -45.37 -73.79
C ALA A 30 -17.16 -44.10 -72.95
N ASP A 31 -17.13 -42.97 -73.64
CA ASP A 31 -17.63 -41.67 -73.20
C ASP A 31 -17.10 -41.13 -71.86
N GLN A 32 -16.09 -40.25 -71.82
CA GLN A 32 -16.20 -38.81 -72.17
C GLN A 32 -17.46 -38.05 -71.67
N ALA A 33 -18.32 -38.68 -70.87
CA ALA A 33 -19.47 -38.05 -70.23
C ALA A 33 -19.37 -38.00 -68.68
N ARG A 34 -18.17 -38.19 -68.11
CA ARG A 34 -17.94 -38.15 -66.64
C ARG A 34 -16.85 -37.18 -66.15
N GLN A 35 -16.32 -36.30 -67.01
CA GLN A 35 -15.31 -35.29 -66.62
C GLN A 35 -15.81 -33.85 -66.67
N ALA A 36 -17.05 -33.62 -66.26
CA ALA A 36 -17.57 -32.27 -65.99
C ALA A 36 -18.43 -32.24 -64.73
N GLN A 37 -17.99 -32.88 -63.64
CA GLN A 37 -18.60 -32.71 -62.31
C GLN A 37 -17.72 -33.35 -61.24
N LYS A 38 -16.80 -32.57 -60.66
CA LYS A 38 -16.38 -32.60 -59.23
C LYS A 38 -15.07 -31.84 -59.06
N THR A 39 -15.21 -30.52 -59.02
CA THR A 39 -14.36 -29.67 -58.17
C THR A 39 -15.28 -28.62 -57.58
N GLN A 40 -16.33 -29.07 -56.90
CA GLN A 40 -17.07 -28.23 -55.96
C GLN A 40 -16.34 -28.34 -54.63
N THR A 41 -15.62 -27.27 -54.30
CA THR A 41 -15.33 -26.90 -52.92
C THR A 41 -16.62 -27.09 -52.11
N PRO A 42 -16.60 -27.74 -50.92
CA PRO A 42 -17.79 -27.81 -50.09
C PRO A 42 -18.33 -26.38 -49.88
N PRO A 43 -19.67 -26.18 -49.90
CA PRO A 43 -20.21 -24.86 -49.66
C PRO A 43 -19.69 -24.35 -48.30
N PRO A 44 -19.26 -23.07 -48.20
CA PRO A 44 -18.82 -22.52 -46.92
C PRO A 44 -19.93 -22.75 -45.90
N GLY A 45 -19.56 -23.15 -44.68
CA GLY A 45 -20.54 -23.27 -43.60
C GLY A 45 -21.33 -21.96 -43.47
N PRO A 46 -22.60 -21.99 -43.01
CA PRO A 46 -23.45 -20.79 -42.93
C PRO A 46 -22.78 -19.62 -42.20
N GLN A 47 -21.91 -19.92 -41.24
CA GLN A 47 -21.10 -18.95 -40.50
C GLN A 47 -19.92 -18.37 -41.31
N GLU A 48 -19.28 -19.16 -42.17
CA GLU A 48 -18.19 -18.69 -43.06
C GLU A 48 -18.72 -17.76 -44.14
N ALA A 49 -19.91 -18.04 -44.67
CA ALA A 49 -20.61 -17.14 -45.58
C ALA A 49 -20.99 -15.82 -44.88
N ALA A 50 -21.39 -15.88 -43.60
CA ALA A 50 -21.72 -14.69 -42.81
C ALA A 50 -20.49 -13.82 -42.51
N ILE A 51 -19.36 -14.43 -42.12
CA ILE A 51 -18.09 -13.72 -41.87
C ILE A 51 -17.58 -13.05 -43.15
N ALA A 52 -17.55 -13.77 -44.27
CA ALA A 52 -17.11 -13.22 -45.56
C ALA A 52 -17.99 -12.04 -46.01
N LYS A 53 -19.29 -12.10 -45.74
CA LYS A 53 -20.24 -11.01 -46.01
C LYS A 53 -19.97 -9.79 -45.13
N VAL A 54 -19.67 -9.97 -43.85
CA VAL A 54 -19.31 -8.86 -42.94
C VAL A 54 -18.00 -8.20 -43.38
N GLU A 55 -16.97 -8.99 -43.72
CA GLU A 55 -15.70 -8.47 -44.24
C GLU A 55 -15.90 -7.65 -45.53
N GLN A 56 -16.70 -8.18 -46.47
CA GLN A 56 -17.02 -7.48 -47.72
C GLN A 56 -17.71 -6.14 -47.46
N LEU A 57 -18.69 -6.09 -46.55
CA LEU A 57 -19.45 -4.89 -46.23
C LEU A 57 -18.64 -3.85 -45.44
N LEU A 58 -17.73 -4.27 -44.56
CA LEU A 58 -16.80 -3.38 -43.86
C LEU A 58 -15.78 -2.73 -44.81
N GLY A 59 -15.39 -3.43 -45.88
CA GLY A 59 -14.45 -2.94 -46.90
C GLY A 59 -15.03 -1.88 -47.84
N VAL A 60 -16.35 -1.73 -47.92
CA VAL A 60 -17.00 -0.72 -48.78
C VAL A 60 -16.78 0.68 -48.20
N LYS A 61 -16.71 1.72 -49.06
CA LYS A 61 -16.56 3.13 -48.63
C LYS A 61 -17.82 3.75 -48.02
N ASP A 62 -18.98 3.14 -48.26
CA ASP A 62 -20.29 3.62 -47.85
C ASP A 62 -20.55 3.36 -46.36
N ASP A 63 -20.86 4.42 -45.61
CA ASP A 63 -21.05 4.37 -44.15
C ASP A 63 -22.36 3.62 -43.78
N THR A 64 -23.38 3.60 -44.66
CA THR A 64 -24.60 2.80 -44.45
C THR A 64 -24.31 1.30 -44.56
N SER A 65 -23.55 0.90 -45.57
CA SER A 65 -23.11 -0.50 -45.74
C SER A 65 -22.25 -0.99 -44.56
N ARG A 66 -21.35 -0.13 -44.05
CA ARG A 66 -20.55 -0.43 -42.85
C ARG A 66 -21.38 -0.53 -41.59
N PHE A 67 -22.41 0.30 -41.44
CA PHE A 67 -23.32 0.24 -40.30
C PHE A 67 -24.10 -1.08 -40.27
N VAL A 68 -24.63 -1.50 -41.42
CA VAL A 68 -25.27 -2.82 -41.56
C VAL A 68 -24.28 -3.94 -41.24
N ALA A 69 -23.03 -3.82 -41.67
CA ALA A 69 -21.97 -4.77 -41.34
C ALA A 69 -21.73 -4.86 -39.83
N LEU A 70 -21.73 -3.72 -39.12
CA LEU A 70 -21.53 -3.68 -37.67
C LEU A 70 -22.70 -4.34 -36.90
N ALA A 71 -23.93 -4.18 -37.39
CA ALA A 71 -25.12 -4.83 -36.81
C ALA A 71 -25.08 -6.34 -37.00
N LEU A 72 -24.70 -6.80 -38.19
CA LEU A 72 -24.48 -8.22 -38.48
C LEU A 72 -23.31 -8.79 -37.66
N LEU A 73 -22.24 -8.02 -37.49
CA LEU A 73 -21.11 -8.39 -36.66
C LEU A 73 -21.54 -8.58 -35.20
N LYS A 74 -22.27 -7.62 -34.61
CA LYS A 74 -22.78 -7.74 -33.24
C LYS A 74 -23.58 -9.03 -33.05
N ALA A 75 -24.52 -9.34 -33.96
CA ALA A 75 -25.30 -10.57 -33.89
C ALA A 75 -24.44 -11.84 -33.94
N LEU A 76 -23.40 -11.86 -34.79
CA LEU A 76 -22.43 -12.96 -34.84
C LEU A 76 -21.63 -13.08 -33.53
N LEU A 77 -21.21 -11.95 -32.93
CA LEU A 77 -20.48 -11.95 -31.68
C LEU A 77 -21.36 -12.46 -30.52
N ASP A 78 -22.62 -12.03 -30.46
CA ASP A 78 -23.58 -12.46 -29.43
C ASP A 78 -23.84 -13.98 -29.51
N ASP A 79 -23.93 -14.54 -30.72
CA ASP A 79 -24.06 -15.99 -30.92
C ASP A 79 -22.82 -16.76 -30.47
N GLN A 80 -21.62 -16.27 -30.79
CA GLN A 80 -20.37 -16.91 -30.34
C GLN A 80 -20.19 -16.87 -28.82
N VAL A 81 -20.54 -15.75 -28.21
CA VAL A 81 -20.54 -15.58 -26.75
C VAL A 81 -21.53 -16.54 -26.08
N ARG A 82 -22.73 -16.70 -26.66
CA ARG A 82 -23.76 -17.62 -26.16
C ARG A 82 -23.36 -19.09 -26.32
N GLU A 83 -22.64 -19.44 -27.38
CA GLU A 83 -22.10 -20.79 -27.60
C GLU A 83 -20.98 -21.12 -26.61
N ALA A 84 -20.02 -20.21 -26.41
CA ALA A 84 -18.94 -20.39 -25.43
C ALA A 84 -19.45 -20.60 -23.99
N GLY A 85 -20.54 -19.91 -23.61
CA GLY A 85 -21.17 -20.06 -22.29
C GLY A 85 -21.88 -21.41 -22.04
N ARG A 86 -22.15 -22.22 -23.09
CA ARG A 86 -22.77 -23.55 -22.94
C ARG A 86 -21.76 -24.66 -22.69
N ASP A 87 -20.51 -24.49 -23.12
CA ASP A 87 -19.47 -25.51 -23.04
C ASP A 87 -18.61 -25.42 -21.76
N GLY A 88 -19.00 -24.56 -20.81
CA GLY A 88 -18.34 -24.45 -19.50
C GLY A 88 -16.93 -23.85 -19.52
N GLN A 89 -16.38 -23.54 -20.69
CA GLN A 89 -15.11 -22.84 -20.84
C GLN A 89 -15.36 -21.32 -20.81
N ALA A 90 -15.24 -20.71 -19.64
CA ALA A 90 -15.19 -19.26 -19.46
C ALA A 90 -13.84 -18.65 -19.92
N GLY A 91 -13.17 -19.28 -20.90
CA GLY A 91 -11.87 -18.89 -21.43
C GLY A 91 -12.01 -18.21 -22.80
N GLU A 92 -11.14 -17.23 -23.07
CA GLU A 92 -11.12 -16.35 -24.24
C GLU A 92 -11.63 -16.97 -25.56
N ILE A 93 -12.61 -16.32 -26.18
CA ILE A 93 -13.23 -16.72 -27.47
C ILE A 93 -12.32 -16.30 -28.64
N CYS A 94 -11.01 -16.51 -28.49
CA CYS A 94 -10.00 -15.93 -29.36
C CYS A 94 -9.85 -16.74 -30.65
N SER A 95 -10.77 -16.53 -31.61
CA SER A 95 -10.66 -17.13 -32.96
C SER A 95 -9.83 -16.23 -33.88
N PRO A 96 -8.87 -16.79 -34.66
CA PRO A 96 -8.09 -16.01 -35.64
C PRO A 96 -8.98 -15.33 -36.71
N ARG A 97 -10.21 -15.81 -36.89
CA ARG A 97 -11.21 -15.22 -37.79
C ARG A 97 -11.81 -13.93 -37.20
N LEU A 98 -12.08 -13.91 -35.90
CA LEU A 98 -12.59 -12.72 -35.20
C LEU A 98 -11.52 -11.62 -35.12
N LEU A 99 -10.24 -11.99 -35.01
CA LEU A 99 -9.13 -11.03 -35.10
C LEU A 99 -9.03 -10.36 -36.47
N LYS A 100 -9.23 -11.10 -37.57
CA LYS A 100 -9.30 -10.52 -38.92
C LYS A 100 -10.46 -9.54 -39.07
N LEU A 101 -11.63 -9.87 -38.52
CA LEU A 101 -12.78 -8.98 -38.49
C LEU A 101 -12.49 -7.69 -37.72
N TRP A 102 -11.84 -7.78 -36.55
CA TRP A 102 -11.38 -6.60 -35.80
C TRP A 102 -10.44 -5.72 -36.64
N ASP A 103 -9.48 -6.33 -37.32
CA ASP A 103 -8.52 -5.61 -38.18
C ASP A 103 -9.19 -4.93 -39.38
N ALA A 104 -10.31 -5.47 -39.87
CA ALA A 104 -11.09 -4.93 -40.98
C ALA A 104 -11.97 -3.72 -40.60
N ILE A 105 -12.30 -3.49 -39.32
CA ILE A 105 -13.17 -2.37 -38.90
C ILE A 105 -12.42 -1.04 -39.01
N PRO A 106 -12.90 -0.05 -39.81
CA PRO A 106 -12.21 1.23 -39.93
C PRO A 106 -12.33 2.06 -38.63
N VAL A 107 -11.20 2.42 -38.02
CA VAL A 107 -11.16 3.20 -36.76
C VAL A 107 -11.85 4.57 -36.91
N LYS A 108 -11.66 5.24 -38.05
CA LYS A 108 -12.34 6.52 -38.34
C LYS A 108 -13.87 6.37 -38.45
N PHE A 109 -14.36 5.18 -38.82
CA PHE A 109 -15.80 4.92 -38.87
C PHE A 109 -16.35 4.75 -37.45
N LEU A 110 -15.65 4.02 -36.58
CA LEU A 110 -16.01 3.93 -35.15
C LEU A 110 -16.02 5.31 -34.49
N ASP A 111 -15.05 6.17 -34.80
CA ASP A 111 -15.00 7.54 -34.28
C ASP A 111 -16.22 8.36 -34.64
N LYS A 112 -16.69 8.23 -35.89
CA LYS A 112 -17.91 8.91 -36.35
C LYS A 112 -19.15 8.39 -35.62
N LEU A 113 -19.24 7.07 -35.38
CA LEU A 113 -20.38 6.48 -34.66
C LEU A 113 -20.42 6.92 -33.19
N LEU A 114 -19.26 6.98 -32.53
CA LEU A 114 -19.16 7.48 -31.15
C LEU A 114 -19.45 9.00 -31.06
N ARG A 115 -19.16 9.78 -32.11
CA ARG A 115 -19.46 11.22 -32.18
C ARG A 115 -20.85 11.58 -32.67
N ALA A 116 -21.59 10.63 -33.24
CA ALA A 116 -22.86 10.88 -33.93
C ALA A 116 -23.88 11.65 -33.06
N ASP A 117 -23.84 11.45 -31.74
CA ASP A 117 -24.73 12.13 -30.78
C ASP A 117 -24.10 13.41 -30.18
N LEU A 118 -22.77 13.53 -30.20
CA LEU A 118 -22.03 14.70 -29.69
C LEU A 118 -22.15 15.91 -30.64
N ASP A 119 -22.13 15.65 -31.95
CA ASP A 119 -22.23 16.69 -32.99
C ASP A 119 -23.67 17.22 -33.18
N ALA A 120 -24.68 16.46 -32.72
CA ALA A 120 -26.09 16.81 -32.82
C ALA A 120 -26.50 17.94 -31.86
N HIS A 121 -25.71 18.24 -30.83
CA HIS A 121 -25.96 19.31 -29.84
C HIS A 121 -25.08 20.55 -30.01
N SER A 122 -24.06 20.52 -30.87
CA SER A 122 -23.09 21.60 -31.07
C SER A 122 -23.37 22.47 -32.30
N THR A 123 -24.43 22.17 -33.08
CA THR A 123 -24.90 23.01 -34.19
C THR A 123 -26.27 23.64 -33.89
N PRO A 124 -26.41 24.99 -33.88
CA PRO A 124 -27.68 25.68 -33.62
C PRO A 124 -28.54 25.70 -34.90
N THR A 125 -28.86 24.52 -35.44
CA THR A 125 -29.77 24.39 -36.57
C THR A 125 -31.06 23.72 -36.12
N VAL A 126 -32.10 24.55 -36.02
CA VAL A 126 -33.54 24.28 -35.88
C VAL A 126 -33.91 22.79 -35.66
N PRO A 127 -34.49 22.43 -34.49
CA PRO A 127 -34.91 21.07 -34.23
C PRO A 127 -36.04 20.68 -35.19
N ARG A 128 -35.79 19.75 -36.11
CA ARG A 128 -36.86 19.03 -36.80
C ARG A 128 -37.45 18.01 -35.82
N PRO A 129 -38.76 18.05 -35.54
CA PRO A 129 -39.36 17.15 -34.57
C PRO A 129 -39.31 15.70 -35.08
N GLY A 130 -38.66 14.82 -34.33
CA GLY A 130 -39.09 13.42 -34.21
C GLY A 130 -38.28 12.29 -34.86
N LYS A 131 -37.13 12.50 -35.53
CA LYS A 131 -36.43 11.38 -36.20
C LYS A 131 -34.89 11.32 -36.16
N GLY A 132 -34.18 12.28 -35.55
CA GLY A 132 -32.70 12.30 -35.60
C GLY A 132 -31.97 11.67 -34.40
N GLY A 133 -32.45 11.91 -33.17
CA GLY A 133 -31.71 11.54 -31.95
C GLY A 133 -31.73 10.05 -31.61
N ALA A 134 -32.84 9.35 -31.89
CA ALA A 134 -32.94 7.91 -31.62
C ALA A 134 -32.04 7.06 -32.52
N ASP A 135 -31.88 7.48 -33.79
CA ASP A 135 -31.00 6.80 -34.74
C ASP A 135 -29.52 7.03 -34.38
N ALA A 136 -29.14 8.23 -33.94
CA ALA A 136 -27.78 8.54 -33.48
C ALA A 136 -27.41 7.77 -32.19
N ALA A 137 -28.33 7.69 -31.22
CA ALA A 137 -28.15 6.90 -30.01
C ALA A 137 -28.00 5.40 -30.34
N HIS A 138 -28.83 4.86 -31.23
CA HIS A 138 -28.72 3.47 -31.67
C HIS A 138 -27.37 3.18 -32.37
N MET A 139 -26.88 4.12 -33.17
CA MET A 139 -25.59 4.02 -33.83
C MET A 139 -24.42 3.97 -32.83
N ARG A 140 -24.45 4.84 -31.82
CA ARG A 140 -23.46 4.84 -30.73
C ARG A 140 -23.52 3.54 -29.92
N ASP A 141 -24.71 3.14 -29.48
CA ASP A 141 -24.90 1.97 -28.60
C ASP A 141 -24.45 0.69 -29.31
N LEU A 142 -24.65 0.59 -30.63
CA LEU A 142 -24.13 -0.51 -31.43
C LEU A 142 -22.59 -0.50 -31.50
N ALA A 143 -21.98 0.66 -31.72
CA ALA A 143 -20.52 0.79 -31.74
C ALA A 143 -19.90 0.45 -30.38
N VAL A 144 -20.49 0.93 -29.29
CA VAL A 144 -20.12 0.61 -27.90
C VAL A 144 -20.21 -0.89 -27.66
N ALA A 145 -21.31 -1.54 -28.04
CA ALA A 145 -21.47 -2.97 -27.83
C ALA A 145 -20.40 -3.79 -28.57
N VAL A 146 -20.07 -3.42 -29.81
CA VAL A 146 -19.01 -4.10 -30.57
C VAL A 146 -17.64 -3.86 -29.94
N LEU A 147 -17.32 -2.62 -29.55
CA LEU A 147 -16.07 -2.28 -28.85
C LEU A 147 -15.92 -3.06 -27.54
N HIS A 148 -16.99 -3.10 -26.73
CA HIS A 148 -17.02 -3.84 -25.48
C HIS A 148 -16.74 -5.32 -25.69
N THR A 149 -17.45 -5.97 -26.63
CA THR A 149 -17.28 -7.39 -26.86
C THR A 149 -15.87 -7.74 -27.34
N PHE A 150 -15.25 -6.89 -28.18
CA PHE A 150 -13.85 -7.07 -28.55
C PHE A 150 -12.88 -6.83 -27.38
N ALA A 151 -13.04 -5.72 -26.66
CA ALA A 151 -12.14 -5.34 -25.56
C ALA A 151 -12.17 -6.33 -24.39
N VAL A 152 -13.35 -6.81 -24.02
CA VAL A 152 -13.55 -7.58 -22.78
C VAL A 152 -13.55 -9.09 -23.03
N ARG A 153 -14.02 -9.59 -24.19
CA ARG A 153 -14.30 -11.03 -24.38
C ARG A 153 -13.50 -11.72 -25.48
N ILE A 154 -13.00 -10.99 -26.48
CA ILE A 154 -12.42 -11.61 -27.69
C ILE A 154 -10.92 -11.34 -27.80
N LEU A 155 -10.48 -10.09 -27.63
CA LEU A 155 -9.08 -9.74 -27.86
C LEU A 155 -8.19 -10.40 -26.80
N PRO A 156 -7.10 -11.07 -27.22
CA PRO A 156 -6.12 -11.60 -26.28
C PRO A 156 -5.43 -10.41 -25.63
N ASP A 157 -4.85 -10.67 -24.47
CA ASP A 157 -4.24 -9.64 -23.67
C ASP A 157 -3.27 -8.77 -24.50
N ASP A 158 -2.33 -9.33 -25.24
CA ASP A 158 -1.33 -8.57 -26.01
C ASP A 158 -1.89 -7.50 -26.96
N ARG A 159 -3.13 -7.66 -27.45
CA ARG A 159 -3.77 -6.73 -28.39
C ARG A 159 -4.67 -5.67 -27.75
N ARG A 160 -4.95 -5.76 -26.45
CA ARG A 160 -5.81 -4.78 -25.74
C ARG A 160 -5.13 -3.41 -25.58
N GLY A 161 -3.80 -3.36 -25.65
CA GLY A 161 -3.01 -2.11 -25.67
C GLY A 161 -2.94 -1.42 -27.04
N ASP A 162 -3.49 -2.02 -28.10
CA ASP A 162 -3.42 -1.48 -29.45
C ASP A 162 -4.03 -0.07 -29.53
N ARG A 163 -3.36 0.85 -30.23
CA ARG A 163 -3.83 2.24 -30.46
C ARG A 163 -5.23 2.31 -31.10
N ARG A 164 -5.66 1.24 -31.79
CA ARG A 164 -7.02 1.11 -32.36
C ARG A 164 -8.11 1.13 -31.28
N LEU A 165 -7.82 0.56 -30.12
CA LEU A 165 -8.74 0.41 -29.01
C LEU A 165 -8.54 1.54 -27.99
N VAL A 166 -7.32 1.66 -27.49
CA VAL A 166 -6.94 2.66 -26.48
C VAL A 166 -7.16 4.10 -26.97
N GLY A 167 -6.92 4.37 -28.25
CA GLY A 167 -7.14 5.71 -28.81
C GLY A 167 -8.59 6.20 -28.77
N ARG A 168 -9.56 5.32 -28.48
CA ARG A 168 -10.99 5.65 -28.41
C ARG A 168 -11.45 6.02 -27.00
N ILE A 169 -10.60 5.88 -25.98
CA ILE A 169 -10.91 6.22 -24.59
C ILE A 169 -11.55 7.62 -24.46
N PRO A 170 -11.03 8.70 -25.06
CA PRO A 170 -11.66 10.03 -24.93
C PRO A 170 -13.08 10.09 -25.50
N LEU A 171 -13.36 9.37 -26.60
CA LEU A 171 -14.69 9.34 -27.20
C LEU A 171 -15.66 8.49 -26.38
N LEU A 172 -15.18 7.42 -25.75
CA LEU A 172 -15.98 6.61 -24.83
C LEU A 172 -16.38 7.42 -23.59
N VAL A 173 -15.46 8.19 -23.00
CA VAL A 173 -15.76 9.09 -21.87
C VAL A 173 -16.78 10.16 -22.29
N ALA A 174 -16.57 10.84 -23.42
CA ALA A 174 -17.49 11.86 -23.91
C ALA A 174 -18.89 11.29 -24.23
N SER A 175 -18.97 10.04 -24.68
CA SER A 175 -20.23 9.36 -25.00
C SER A 175 -21.15 9.17 -23.79
N LEU A 176 -20.61 9.18 -22.56
CA LEU A 176 -21.38 9.01 -21.32
C LEU A 176 -22.38 10.13 -21.07
N LEU A 177 -22.09 11.36 -21.52
CA LEU A 177 -22.98 12.52 -21.36
C LEU A 177 -24.37 12.32 -21.99
N ASN A 178 -24.43 11.51 -23.04
CA ASN A 178 -25.64 11.32 -23.86
C ASN A 178 -26.27 9.93 -23.66
N THR A 179 -25.74 9.11 -22.73
CA THR A 179 -26.33 7.81 -22.38
C THR A 179 -27.28 7.97 -21.19
N PRO A 180 -28.54 7.49 -21.26
CA PRO A 180 -29.44 7.55 -20.11
C PRO A 180 -28.89 6.73 -18.94
N SER A 181 -28.81 7.35 -17.75
CA SER A 181 -28.43 6.71 -16.47
C SER A 181 -29.57 5.80 -15.95
N SER A 182 -29.99 4.81 -16.74
CA SER A 182 -31.09 3.94 -16.33
C SER A 182 -30.59 2.81 -15.45
N SER A 183 -30.68 2.99 -14.13
CA SER A 183 -30.76 1.93 -13.13
C SER A 183 -32.13 1.22 -13.10
N ALA A 184 -33.09 1.64 -13.95
CA ALA A 184 -34.38 0.97 -14.07
C ALA A 184 -34.26 -0.29 -14.95
N PRO A 185 -34.84 -1.44 -14.54
CA PRO A 185 -34.89 -2.62 -15.40
C PRO A 185 -35.68 -2.28 -16.67
N PRO A 186 -35.24 -2.72 -17.85
CA PRO A 186 -35.98 -2.47 -19.08
C PRO A 186 -37.37 -3.13 -18.96
N SER A 187 -38.40 -2.30 -18.76
CA SER A 187 -39.80 -2.74 -18.81
C SER A 187 -40.15 -3.06 -20.26
N GLY A 188 -40.02 -4.33 -20.64
CA GLY A 188 -40.32 -4.81 -21.99
C GLY A 188 -39.51 -6.06 -22.36
N ALA A 189 -39.63 -6.52 -23.60
CA ALA A 189 -39.03 -7.75 -24.13
C ALA A 189 -37.49 -7.82 -24.10
N ASN A 190 -36.80 -6.79 -23.57
CA ASN A 190 -35.35 -6.65 -23.50
C ASN A 190 -34.82 -6.66 -22.04
N ALA A 191 -35.46 -7.43 -21.15
CA ALA A 191 -35.13 -7.58 -19.72
C ALA A 191 -33.67 -7.98 -19.38
N GLY A 192 -32.83 -8.28 -20.38
CA GLY A 192 -31.42 -8.69 -20.22
C GLY A 192 -30.38 -7.86 -20.96
N ALA A 193 -30.75 -6.69 -21.53
CA ALA A 193 -29.78 -5.83 -22.21
C ALA A 193 -29.08 -4.90 -21.20
N GLU A 194 -27.76 -5.05 -21.04
CA GLU A 194 -26.92 -4.13 -20.26
C GLU A 194 -27.01 -2.72 -20.86
N SER A 195 -27.04 -1.69 -20.00
CA SER A 195 -27.11 -0.30 -20.45
C SER A 195 -25.84 0.07 -21.24
N ALA A 196 -25.97 0.93 -22.25
CA ALA A 196 -24.81 1.41 -23.00
C ALA A 196 -23.76 2.07 -22.10
N ALA A 197 -24.19 2.76 -21.03
CA ALA A 197 -23.30 3.32 -20.01
C ALA A 197 -22.50 2.21 -19.30
N THR A 198 -23.14 1.11 -18.90
CA THR A 198 -22.46 -0.04 -18.27
C THR A 198 -21.40 -0.64 -19.20
N LEU A 199 -21.74 -0.84 -20.49
CA LEU A 199 -20.81 -1.37 -21.48
C LEU A 199 -19.61 -0.44 -21.72
N ILE A 200 -19.84 0.89 -21.74
CA ILE A 200 -18.77 1.88 -21.81
C ILE A 200 -17.85 1.76 -20.59
N LEU A 201 -18.41 1.74 -19.39
CA LEU A 201 -17.63 1.68 -18.15
C LEU A 201 -16.83 0.37 -18.04
N GLN A 202 -17.42 -0.77 -18.38
CA GLN A 202 -16.71 -2.06 -18.43
C GLN A 202 -15.57 -2.04 -19.46
N SER A 203 -15.81 -1.46 -20.63
CA SER A 203 -14.76 -1.28 -21.65
C SER A 203 -13.64 -0.40 -21.13
N LEU A 204 -13.96 0.77 -20.56
CA LEU A 204 -12.97 1.68 -19.99
C LEU A 204 -12.16 1.01 -18.89
N ALA A 205 -12.82 0.30 -17.96
CA ALA A 205 -12.16 -0.41 -16.86
C ALA A 205 -11.13 -1.43 -17.36
N THR A 206 -11.45 -2.17 -18.43
CA THR A 206 -10.51 -3.11 -19.06
C THR A 206 -9.34 -2.40 -19.73
N LEU A 207 -9.59 -1.27 -20.40
CA LEU A 207 -8.54 -0.53 -21.09
C LEU A 207 -7.57 0.15 -20.13
N VAL A 208 -8.07 0.79 -19.06
CA VAL A 208 -7.22 1.50 -18.09
C VAL A 208 -6.50 0.58 -17.11
N SER A 209 -6.87 -0.71 -17.03
CA SER A 209 -6.08 -1.74 -16.31
C SER A 209 -4.71 -2.01 -16.94
N ARG A 210 -4.35 -1.29 -18.02
CA ARG A 210 -3.10 -1.42 -18.74
C ARG A 210 -2.37 -0.09 -18.78
N PRO A 211 -1.03 -0.10 -18.75
CA PRO A 211 -0.24 1.13 -18.75
C PRO A 211 -0.49 1.97 -20.01
N GLU A 212 -0.66 1.35 -21.19
CA GLU A 212 -0.93 2.09 -22.43
C GLU A 212 -2.29 2.78 -22.40
N GLY A 213 -3.30 2.09 -21.86
CA GLY A 213 -4.65 2.62 -21.71
C GLY A 213 -4.74 3.75 -20.71
N ALA A 214 -4.10 3.58 -19.55
CA ALA A 214 -3.98 4.60 -18.52
C ALA A 214 -3.24 5.84 -19.03
N ALA A 215 -2.16 5.67 -19.80
CA ALA A 215 -1.42 6.78 -20.40
C ALA A 215 -2.30 7.62 -21.33
N VAL A 216 -3.10 6.98 -22.20
CA VAL A 216 -4.03 7.72 -23.08
C VAL A 216 -5.18 8.34 -22.29
N PHE A 217 -5.68 7.67 -21.25
CA PHE A 217 -6.68 8.26 -20.35
C PHE A 217 -6.16 9.56 -19.74
N ASN A 218 -4.99 9.54 -19.11
CA ASN A 218 -4.43 10.69 -18.40
C ASN A 218 -4.00 11.84 -19.33
N THR A 219 -3.57 11.55 -20.56
CA THR A 219 -3.09 12.57 -21.50
C THR A 219 -4.17 13.14 -22.42
N SER A 220 -5.18 12.33 -22.77
CA SER A 220 -6.14 12.67 -23.84
C SER A 220 -7.56 12.94 -23.35
N VAL A 221 -7.89 12.60 -22.08
CA VAL A 221 -9.18 12.92 -21.48
C VAL A 221 -9.07 14.21 -20.69
N THR A 222 -9.64 15.29 -21.21
CA THR A 222 -9.57 16.63 -20.59
C THR A 222 -10.73 16.94 -19.66
N ASP A 223 -11.88 16.30 -19.89
CA ASP A 223 -13.11 16.53 -19.11
C ASP A 223 -13.55 15.23 -18.44
N LEU A 224 -13.45 15.20 -17.11
CA LEU A 224 -13.86 14.09 -16.26
C LEU A 224 -15.26 14.28 -15.65
N SER A 225 -15.94 15.39 -15.94
CA SER A 225 -17.30 15.64 -15.44
C SER A 225 -18.29 14.49 -15.70
N PRO A 226 -18.31 13.82 -16.88
CA PRO A 226 -19.27 12.74 -17.13
C PRO A 226 -19.07 11.55 -16.20
N LEU A 227 -17.81 11.30 -15.82
CA LEU A 227 -17.46 10.25 -14.88
C LEU A 227 -17.83 10.68 -13.46
N THR A 228 -17.47 11.90 -13.04
CA THR A 228 -17.76 12.36 -11.67
C THR A 228 -19.25 12.39 -11.34
N GLU A 229 -20.11 12.74 -12.29
CA GLU A 229 -21.57 12.75 -12.11
C GLU A 229 -22.17 11.35 -12.02
N LEU A 230 -21.62 10.37 -12.76
CA LEU A 230 -22.09 8.98 -12.73
C LEU A 230 -21.54 8.16 -11.55
N ALA A 231 -20.46 8.61 -10.92
CA ALA A 231 -19.76 7.85 -9.88
C ALA A 231 -20.62 7.42 -8.68
N PRO A 232 -21.58 8.22 -8.17
CA PRO A 232 -22.47 7.80 -7.08
C PRO A 232 -23.40 6.63 -7.45
N GLU A 233 -23.81 6.52 -8.71
CA GLU A 233 -24.72 5.48 -9.21
C GLU A 233 -23.98 4.26 -9.76
N GLN A 234 -22.77 4.45 -10.28
CA GLN A 234 -21.95 3.43 -10.94
C GLN A 234 -20.55 3.36 -10.29
N PRO A 235 -20.35 2.49 -9.28
CA PRO A 235 -19.07 2.37 -8.56
C PRO A 235 -17.87 2.04 -9.45
N LEU A 236 -18.10 1.43 -10.62
CA LEU A 236 -17.07 1.11 -11.61
C LEU A 236 -16.32 2.35 -12.10
N VAL A 237 -16.91 3.54 -12.04
CA VAL A 237 -16.21 4.79 -12.34
C VAL A 237 -15.01 5.00 -11.43
N LEU A 238 -15.14 4.74 -10.13
CA LEU A 238 -14.07 4.92 -9.17
C LEU A 238 -12.92 3.94 -9.44
N GLU A 239 -13.22 2.72 -9.88
CA GLU A 239 -12.20 1.75 -10.32
C GLU A 239 -11.44 2.22 -11.57
N ILE A 240 -12.13 2.83 -12.53
CA ILE A 240 -11.52 3.39 -13.75
C ILE A 240 -10.53 4.50 -13.36
N LEU A 241 -10.98 5.46 -12.54
CA LEU A 241 -10.15 6.57 -12.08
C LEU A 241 -8.95 6.06 -11.28
N LEU A 242 -9.17 5.10 -10.37
CA LEU A 242 -8.12 4.54 -9.53
C LEU A 242 -7.02 3.89 -10.40
N ARG A 243 -7.38 2.99 -11.31
CA ARG A 243 -6.40 2.28 -12.14
C ARG A 243 -5.66 3.24 -13.08
N ALA A 244 -6.38 4.16 -13.72
CA ALA A 244 -5.76 5.13 -14.62
C ALA A 244 -4.73 6.00 -13.89
N TRP A 245 -5.07 6.49 -12.69
CA TRP A 245 -4.17 7.33 -11.90
C TRP A 245 -3.01 6.54 -11.31
N LEU A 246 -3.25 5.34 -10.75
CA LEU A 246 -2.17 4.53 -10.18
C LEU A 246 -1.16 4.07 -11.23
N HIS A 247 -1.60 3.64 -12.41
CA HIS A 247 -0.68 3.33 -13.51
C HIS A 247 0.07 4.58 -14.00
N GLY A 248 -0.58 5.74 -14.02
CA GLY A 248 0.07 7.00 -14.36
C GLY A 248 1.16 7.39 -13.35
N LEU A 249 0.85 7.35 -12.05
CA LEU A 249 1.81 7.63 -10.98
C LEU A 249 2.97 6.64 -10.99
N LEU A 250 2.69 5.33 -11.17
CA LEU A 250 3.72 4.30 -11.26
C LEU A 250 4.60 4.46 -12.52
N ALA A 251 4.03 4.81 -13.68
CA ALA A 251 4.84 5.08 -14.86
C ALA A 251 5.76 6.28 -14.64
N ALA A 252 5.29 7.27 -13.89
CA ALA A 252 6.04 8.47 -13.58
C ALA A 252 7.15 8.24 -12.54
N THR A 253 7.09 7.20 -11.70
CA THR A 253 8.23 6.83 -10.83
C THR A 253 9.39 6.21 -11.60
N HIS A 254 9.16 5.69 -12.81
CA HIS A 254 10.19 5.13 -13.68
C HIS A 254 10.77 6.14 -14.70
N SER A 255 10.18 7.33 -14.80
CA SER A 255 10.54 8.36 -15.78
C SER A 255 11.05 9.61 -15.07
N ASP A 256 12.20 10.12 -15.47
CA ASP A 256 12.74 11.40 -14.95
C ASP A 256 11.89 12.63 -15.37
N ALA A 257 10.81 12.43 -16.13
CA ALA A 257 9.93 13.47 -16.63
C ALA A 257 8.97 13.98 -15.54
N THR A 258 9.41 14.98 -14.78
CA THR A 258 8.60 15.64 -13.73
C THR A 258 7.26 16.21 -14.24
N ALA A 259 7.19 16.59 -15.52
CA ALA A 259 6.00 17.17 -16.13
C ALA A 259 4.79 16.22 -16.17
N ASP A 260 5.02 14.91 -16.27
CA ASP A 260 3.94 13.92 -16.34
C ASP A 260 3.32 13.71 -14.96
N VAL A 261 4.12 13.73 -13.88
CA VAL A 261 3.65 13.69 -12.49
C VAL A 261 2.74 14.88 -12.21
N ASP A 262 3.20 16.09 -12.53
CA ASP A 262 2.48 17.33 -12.23
C ASP A 262 1.13 17.38 -12.96
N ALA A 263 1.06 16.89 -14.20
CA ALA A 263 -0.18 16.82 -14.98
C ALA A 263 -1.21 15.87 -14.35
N ILE A 264 -0.77 14.68 -13.91
CA ILE A 264 -1.63 13.69 -13.25
C ILE A 264 -2.09 14.22 -11.90
N THR A 265 -1.19 14.71 -11.06
CA THR A 265 -1.51 15.26 -9.74
C THR A 265 -2.45 16.47 -9.85
N SER A 266 -2.27 17.33 -10.86
CA SER A 266 -3.20 18.42 -11.15
C SER A 266 -4.59 17.92 -11.52
N THR A 267 -4.68 16.85 -12.32
CA THR A 267 -5.95 16.22 -12.69
C THR A 267 -6.65 15.62 -11.47
N ILE A 268 -5.90 14.95 -10.58
CA ILE A 268 -6.44 14.43 -9.31
C ILE A 268 -6.96 15.59 -8.44
N ASN A 269 -6.18 16.66 -8.28
CA ASN A 269 -6.52 17.81 -7.45
C ASN A 269 -7.77 18.56 -7.92
N THR A 270 -8.03 18.59 -9.22
CA THR A 270 -9.26 19.17 -9.80
C THR A 270 -10.46 18.23 -9.68
N THR A 271 -10.24 16.92 -9.75
CA THR A 271 -11.32 15.91 -9.78
C THR A 271 -11.83 15.53 -8.39
N LEU A 272 -10.98 15.46 -7.37
CA LEU A 272 -11.37 15.06 -6.01
C LEU A 272 -12.47 15.95 -5.39
N PRO A 273 -12.41 17.29 -5.49
CA PRO A 273 -13.50 18.15 -5.02
C PRO A 273 -14.83 17.91 -5.75
N ALA A 274 -14.77 17.66 -7.07
CA ALA A 274 -15.96 17.35 -7.86
C ALA A 274 -16.60 16.02 -7.44
N LEU A 275 -15.80 14.99 -7.19
CA LEU A 275 -16.27 13.71 -6.64
C LEU A 275 -16.90 13.89 -5.25
N ALA A 276 -16.24 14.61 -4.35
CA ALA A 276 -16.78 14.89 -3.02
C ALA A 276 -18.12 15.61 -3.07
N ALA A 277 -18.29 16.53 -4.03
CA ALA A 277 -19.56 17.22 -4.27
C ALA A 277 -20.64 16.30 -4.86
N ALA A 278 -20.30 15.44 -5.83
CA ALA A 278 -21.23 14.51 -6.48
C ALA A 278 -21.80 13.47 -5.48
N PHE A 279 -21.00 13.03 -4.52
CA PHE A 279 -21.43 12.10 -3.47
C PHE A 279 -22.25 12.78 -2.34
N LYS A 280 -22.50 14.10 -2.41
CA LYS A 280 -23.28 14.78 -1.38
C LYS A 280 -24.71 14.22 -1.33
N GLY A 281 -25.09 13.66 -0.18
CA GLY A 281 -26.41 13.06 0.03
C GLY A 281 -26.45 11.54 -0.11
N THR A 282 -25.34 10.89 -0.50
CA THR A 282 -25.17 9.44 -0.42
C THR A 282 -24.49 9.02 0.89
N ASP A 283 -24.35 7.72 1.11
CA ASP A 283 -23.63 7.17 2.27
C ASP A 283 -22.10 7.35 2.16
N GLY A 284 -21.57 7.55 0.95
CA GLY A 284 -20.15 7.78 0.68
C GLY A 284 -19.26 6.54 0.81
N VAL A 285 -19.81 5.33 1.00
CA VAL A 285 -19.01 4.13 1.29
C VAL A 285 -18.02 3.81 0.17
N THR A 286 -18.47 3.84 -1.08
CA THR A 286 -17.63 3.55 -2.25
C THR A 286 -16.58 4.64 -2.49
N LEU A 287 -16.91 5.90 -2.24
CA LEU A 287 -15.95 7.01 -2.31
C LEU A 287 -14.83 6.86 -1.27
N LEU A 288 -15.17 6.48 -0.03
CA LEU A 288 -14.18 6.28 1.03
C LEU A 288 -13.24 5.11 0.73
N ASP A 289 -13.75 3.98 0.23
CA ASP A 289 -12.90 2.86 -0.19
C ASP A 289 -11.93 3.27 -1.31
N PHE A 290 -12.44 3.98 -2.31
CA PHE A 290 -11.64 4.54 -3.41
C PHE A 290 -10.53 5.46 -2.90
N LEU A 291 -10.85 6.43 -2.05
CA LEU A 291 -9.88 7.37 -1.49
C LEU A 291 -8.83 6.65 -0.65
N ALA A 292 -9.24 5.67 0.16
CA ALA A 292 -8.31 4.89 0.96
C ALA A 292 -7.31 4.11 0.09
N ARG A 293 -7.76 3.53 -1.03
CA ARG A 293 -6.89 2.82 -1.97
C ARG A 293 -5.98 3.78 -2.73
N LEU A 294 -6.50 4.90 -3.21
CA LEU A 294 -5.70 5.90 -3.93
C LEU A 294 -4.56 6.43 -3.06
N LEU A 295 -4.87 6.90 -1.84
CA LEU A 295 -3.89 7.52 -0.94
C LEU A 295 -2.84 6.52 -0.49
N ARG A 296 -3.23 5.30 -0.08
CA ARG A 296 -2.27 4.26 0.36
C ARG A 296 -1.25 3.90 -0.72
N ASN A 297 -1.69 3.77 -1.97
CA ASN A 297 -0.78 3.44 -3.07
C ASN A 297 0.08 4.63 -3.46
N ALA A 298 -0.50 5.84 -3.55
CA ALA A 298 0.27 7.05 -3.85
C ALA A 298 1.37 7.31 -2.81
N GLU A 299 1.08 7.07 -1.54
CA GLU A 299 2.04 7.17 -0.46
C GLU A 299 3.15 6.10 -0.54
N ALA A 300 2.79 4.84 -0.80
CA ALA A 300 3.78 3.78 -0.98
C ALA A 300 4.76 4.10 -2.13
N PHE A 301 4.27 4.68 -3.23
CA PHE A 301 5.13 5.16 -4.32
C PHE A 301 6.00 6.35 -3.88
N ALA A 302 5.47 7.26 -3.06
CA ALA A 302 6.21 8.42 -2.56
C ALA A 302 7.36 8.01 -1.64
N GLU A 303 7.13 7.03 -0.76
CA GLU A 303 8.14 6.49 0.16
C GLU A 303 9.28 5.78 -0.57
N GLN A 304 8.96 4.96 -1.58
CA GLN A 304 9.97 4.25 -2.37
C GLN A 304 10.95 5.19 -3.09
N GLN A 305 10.51 6.38 -3.48
CA GLN A 305 11.31 7.35 -4.23
C GLN A 305 11.78 8.54 -3.37
N GLN A 306 11.45 8.57 -2.07
CA GLN A 306 11.63 9.74 -1.19
C GLN A 306 11.04 11.04 -1.79
N GLN A 307 9.94 10.94 -2.53
CA GLN A 307 9.32 12.07 -3.24
C GLN A 307 7.88 12.31 -2.78
N GLN A 308 7.66 13.35 -1.97
CA GLN A 308 6.32 13.73 -1.49
C GLN A 308 5.37 14.27 -2.58
N ARG A 309 5.83 14.47 -3.82
CA ARG A 309 5.06 15.08 -4.92
C ARG A 309 3.93 14.21 -5.48
N LEU A 310 3.88 12.92 -5.11
CA LEU A 310 2.89 11.97 -5.62
C LEU A 310 1.55 12.03 -4.88
N LEU A 311 1.51 12.67 -3.70
CA LEU A 311 0.27 12.84 -2.94
C LEU A 311 -0.57 13.99 -3.51
N PRO A 312 -1.91 13.85 -3.56
CA PRO A 312 -2.79 14.97 -3.86
C PRO A 312 -2.59 16.14 -2.90
N ALA A 313 -2.95 17.35 -3.32
CA ALA A 313 -2.92 18.51 -2.45
C ALA A 313 -3.99 18.36 -1.35
N ALA A 314 -3.60 18.61 -0.10
CA ALA A 314 -4.46 18.64 1.08
C ALA A 314 -5.43 19.84 1.06
N SER A 315 -6.37 19.86 0.12
CA SER A 315 -7.36 20.92 -0.02
C SER A 315 -8.57 20.66 0.89
N THR A 316 -8.97 21.69 1.64
CA THR A 316 -10.18 21.67 2.46
C THR A 316 -11.44 21.36 1.64
N ALA A 317 -11.42 21.63 0.34
CA ALA A 317 -12.55 21.42 -0.57
C ALA A 317 -12.97 19.94 -0.73
N TRP A 318 -12.08 18.98 -0.47
CA TRP A 318 -12.40 17.56 -0.55
C TRP A 318 -12.09 16.80 0.75
N VAL A 319 -11.06 17.21 1.51
CA VAL A 319 -10.69 16.56 2.78
C VAL A 319 -11.79 16.74 3.83
N ALA A 320 -12.31 17.97 4.03
CA ALA A 320 -13.35 18.22 5.02
C ALA A 320 -14.69 17.53 4.69
N PRO A 321 -15.19 17.55 3.43
CA PRO A 321 -16.34 16.72 3.05
C PRO A 321 -16.13 15.22 3.27
N THR A 322 -14.94 14.69 2.96
CA THR A 322 -14.56 13.28 3.20
C THR A 322 -14.67 12.92 4.67
N ILE A 323 -14.13 13.75 5.56
CA ILE A 323 -14.26 13.57 7.01
C ILE A 323 -15.73 13.68 7.45
N GLY A 324 -16.52 14.54 6.78
CA GLY A 324 -17.97 14.59 6.97
C GLY A 324 -18.67 13.26 6.64
N PHE A 325 -18.26 12.54 5.60
CA PHE A 325 -18.79 11.18 5.30
C PHE A 325 -18.39 10.17 6.37
N ILE A 326 -17.13 10.19 6.82
CA ILE A 326 -16.62 9.34 7.92
C ILE A 326 -17.46 9.56 9.19
N ARG A 327 -17.66 10.82 9.58
CA ARG A 327 -18.46 11.19 10.77
C ARG A 327 -19.88 10.67 10.71
N ARG A 328 -20.54 10.84 9.56
CA ARG A 328 -21.92 10.36 9.35
C ARG A 328 -22.03 8.84 9.42
N LEU A 329 -21.15 8.13 8.72
CA LEU A 329 -21.17 6.66 8.68
C LEU A 329 -20.90 6.02 10.04
N ALA A 330 -19.92 6.54 10.78
CA ALA A 330 -19.63 6.04 12.12
C ALA A 330 -20.80 6.27 13.08
N ALA A 331 -21.52 7.40 12.96
CA ALA A 331 -22.69 7.69 13.79
C ALA A 331 -23.94 6.85 13.42
N SER A 332 -24.07 6.38 12.17
CA SER A 332 -25.31 5.81 11.63
C SER A 332 -25.43 4.28 11.73
N ARG A 333 -24.95 3.65 12.82
CA ARG A 333 -24.92 2.17 13.00
C ARG A 333 -24.28 1.44 11.80
N PRO A 334 -22.95 1.32 11.77
CA PRO A 334 -22.24 0.95 10.55
C PRO A 334 -22.35 -0.56 10.21
N THR A 335 -22.65 -0.85 8.94
CA THR A 335 -22.50 -2.17 8.30
C THR A 335 -21.02 -2.58 8.23
N ALA A 336 -20.71 -3.86 8.00
CA ALA A 336 -19.32 -4.32 7.87
C ALA A 336 -18.53 -3.57 6.77
N ALA A 337 -19.16 -3.35 5.60
CA ALA A 337 -18.56 -2.58 4.51
C ALA A 337 -18.31 -1.12 4.89
N SER A 338 -19.27 -0.47 5.56
CA SER A 338 -19.07 0.90 6.03
C SER A 338 -17.96 1.00 7.09
N ARG A 339 -17.84 0.02 8.00
CA ARG A 339 -16.76 -0.07 8.98
C ARG A 339 -15.40 -0.16 8.32
N ALA A 340 -15.25 -1.04 7.33
CA ALA A 340 -14.01 -1.13 6.56
C ALA A 340 -13.69 0.20 5.87
N ALA A 341 -14.67 0.78 5.15
CA ALA A 341 -14.46 1.99 4.36
C ALA A 341 -14.04 3.20 5.20
N TYR A 342 -14.76 3.53 6.28
CA TYR A 342 -14.38 4.69 7.10
C TYR A 342 -13.08 4.46 7.87
N THR A 343 -12.77 3.22 8.26
CA THR A 343 -11.53 2.90 8.99
C THR A 343 -10.33 3.04 8.05
N HIS A 344 -10.39 2.43 6.86
CA HIS A 344 -9.33 2.56 5.88
C HIS A 344 -9.12 3.99 5.39
N ALA A 345 -10.21 4.74 5.14
CA ALA A 345 -10.11 6.13 4.71
C ALA A 345 -9.55 7.03 5.80
N SER A 346 -9.94 6.82 7.06
CA SER A 346 -9.38 7.58 8.20
C SER A 346 -7.88 7.33 8.33
N ALA A 347 -7.45 6.07 8.32
CA ALA A 347 -6.04 5.72 8.39
C ALA A 347 -5.24 6.32 7.23
N ALA A 348 -5.73 6.19 6.00
CA ALA A 348 -5.08 6.73 4.82
C ALA A 348 -4.97 8.27 4.83
N LEU A 349 -6.00 8.98 5.32
CA LEU A 349 -5.96 10.44 5.48
C LEU A 349 -4.97 10.87 6.56
N LEU A 350 -4.95 10.17 7.70
CA LEU A 350 -4.04 10.47 8.81
C LEU A 350 -2.58 10.22 8.42
N ARG A 351 -2.32 9.23 7.57
CA ARG A 351 -0.98 8.94 7.06
C ARG A 351 -0.53 9.97 6.01
N ALA A 352 -1.40 10.24 5.02
CA ALA A 352 -1.10 11.20 3.96
C ALA A 352 -1.01 12.66 4.44
N TYR A 353 -1.83 13.06 5.41
CA TYR A 353 -1.89 14.45 5.90
C TYR A 353 -1.96 14.53 7.43
N PRO A 354 -0.89 14.15 8.17
CA PRO A 354 -0.96 14.00 9.62
C PRO A 354 -1.46 15.25 10.37
N ALA A 355 -1.01 16.44 9.99
CA ALA A 355 -1.42 17.70 10.63
C ALA A 355 -2.89 18.06 10.34
N VAL A 356 -3.30 18.03 9.07
CA VAL A 356 -4.64 18.46 8.64
C VAL A 356 -5.71 17.42 8.97
N ALA A 357 -5.41 16.13 8.78
CA ALA A 357 -6.38 15.08 9.02
C ALA A 357 -6.60 14.84 10.52
N SER A 358 -5.55 14.92 11.36
CA SER A 358 -5.72 14.72 12.81
C SER A 358 -6.59 15.81 13.45
N THR A 359 -6.36 17.07 13.08
CA THR A 359 -7.17 18.21 13.53
C THR A 359 -8.63 18.10 13.08
N LEU A 360 -8.88 17.81 11.79
CA LEU A 360 -10.24 17.69 11.28
C LEU A 360 -10.97 16.42 11.78
N LEU A 361 -10.26 15.33 12.04
CA LEU A 361 -10.87 14.07 12.48
C LEU A 361 -11.13 14.06 14.00
N PHE A 362 -10.18 14.53 14.80
CA PHE A 362 -10.24 14.48 16.27
C PHE A 362 -10.66 15.81 16.93
N GLY A 363 -10.46 16.95 16.27
CA GLY A 363 -10.87 18.27 16.74
C GLY A 363 -12.37 18.56 16.58
N GLU A 364 -12.83 19.66 17.18
CA GLU A 364 -14.18 20.17 16.96
C GLU A 364 -14.31 20.64 15.50
N GLY A 365 -15.35 20.18 14.79
CA GLY A 365 -15.50 20.54 13.37
C GLY A 365 -16.15 21.92 13.21
N GLU A 366 -15.86 22.64 12.12
CA GLU A 366 -16.59 23.86 11.72
C GLU A 366 -18.12 23.66 11.61
N ALA A 367 -18.59 22.42 11.47
CA ALA A 367 -20.02 22.10 11.41
C ALA A 367 -20.79 22.47 12.70
N THR A 368 -20.10 22.58 13.83
CA THR A 368 -20.69 22.95 15.12
C THR A 368 -20.96 24.45 15.25
N GLU A 369 -20.31 25.30 14.44
CA GLU A 369 -20.50 26.76 14.47
C GLU A 369 -21.66 27.25 13.61
N LYS A 370 -22.00 26.56 12.51
CA LYS A 370 -23.09 26.98 11.60
C LYS A 370 -24.49 26.63 12.11
N ALA A 371 -24.60 25.82 13.16
CA ALA A 371 -25.84 25.63 13.90
C ALA A 371 -26.05 26.79 14.89
N GLY A 372 -26.40 27.96 14.36
CA GLY A 372 -26.71 29.16 15.14
C GLY A 372 -27.83 28.95 16.15
N GLY A 373 -27.46 28.53 17.36
CA GLY A 373 -28.37 28.32 18.47
C GLY A 373 -27.58 28.17 19.77
N LYS A 374 -27.37 29.31 20.46
CA LYS A 374 -26.97 29.42 21.88
C LYS A 374 -26.34 28.16 22.49
N ALA A 375 -25.01 28.06 22.51
CA ALA A 375 -24.19 27.29 23.48
C ALA A 375 -24.96 26.16 24.22
N SER A 376 -25.62 25.26 23.48
CA SER A 376 -26.57 24.34 24.07
C SER A 376 -25.80 23.08 24.36
N LEU A 377 -25.12 23.09 25.51
CA LEU A 377 -24.52 21.92 26.14
C LEU A 377 -23.43 21.28 25.28
N ARG A 378 -22.17 21.34 25.76
CA ARG A 378 -21.12 20.39 25.39
C ARG A 378 -21.76 19.05 25.03
N GLU A 379 -21.66 18.60 23.78
CA GLU A 379 -22.13 17.26 23.44
C GLU A 379 -21.39 16.29 24.38
N ASP A 380 -22.12 15.55 25.22
CA ASP A 380 -21.55 14.64 26.23
C ASP A 380 -20.59 13.58 25.61
N LYS A 381 -20.54 13.47 24.27
CA LYS A 381 -19.70 12.53 23.52
C LYS A 381 -19.15 13.18 22.24
N PRO A 382 -17.95 13.80 22.26
CA PRO A 382 -17.31 14.30 21.06
C PRO A 382 -17.07 13.17 20.06
N PHE A 383 -17.04 13.50 18.75
CA PHE A 383 -16.88 12.51 17.69
C PHE A 383 -15.62 11.66 17.85
N ALA A 384 -14.49 12.26 18.27
CA ALA A 384 -13.24 11.56 18.52
C ALA A 384 -13.43 10.42 19.54
N TYR A 385 -14.15 10.68 20.63
CA TYR A 385 -14.47 9.67 21.64
C TYR A 385 -15.28 8.52 21.03
N LEU A 386 -16.30 8.83 20.23
CA LEU A 386 -17.13 7.83 19.56
C LEU A 386 -16.30 6.94 18.62
N LEU A 387 -15.52 7.56 17.73
CA LEU A 387 -14.70 6.87 16.74
C LEU A 387 -13.71 5.93 17.42
N VAL A 388 -12.90 6.45 18.35
CA VAL A 388 -11.90 5.65 19.05
C VAL A 388 -12.57 4.53 19.85
N SER A 389 -13.67 4.80 20.55
CA SER A 389 -14.41 3.75 21.28
C SER A 389 -14.90 2.63 20.36
N MET A 390 -15.38 2.95 19.15
CA MET A 390 -15.81 1.93 18.18
C MET A 390 -14.63 1.08 17.68
N LEU A 391 -13.48 1.71 17.40
CA LEU A 391 -12.27 1.00 16.98
C LEU A 391 -11.77 0.04 18.06
N LEU A 392 -11.74 0.48 19.32
CA LEU A 392 -11.34 -0.34 20.46
C LEU A 392 -12.30 -1.53 20.71
N VAL A 393 -13.60 -1.35 20.46
CA VAL A 393 -14.57 -2.45 20.52
C VAL A 393 -14.35 -3.45 19.38
N ASP A 394 -14.12 -2.97 18.14
CA ASP A 394 -13.89 -3.84 16.99
C ASP A 394 -12.60 -4.66 17.12
N LEU A 395 -11.52 -4.04 17.62
CA LEU A 395 -10.25 -4.71 17.90
C LEU A 395 -10.43 -5.86 18.90
N ARG A 396 -10.99 -5.59 20.08
CA ARG A 396 -11.22 -6.60 21.12
C ARG A 396 -12.17 -7.72 20.68
N ALA A 397 -13.14 -7.40 19.83
CA ALA A 397 -14.07 -8.40 19.31
C ALA A 397 -13.46 -9.29 18.22
N THR A 398 -12.54 -8.76 17.41
CA THR A 398 -12.06 -9.45 16.20
C THR A 398 -10.73 -10.17 16.41
N LEU A 399 -9.77 -9.56 17.13
CA LEU A 399 -8.41 -10.09 17.33
C LEU A 399 -8.38 -11.55 17.84
N PRO A 400 -9.17 -11.94 18.87
CA PRO A 400 -9.10 -13.32 19.40
C PRO A 400 -9.48 -14.39 18.37
N SER A 401 -10.31 -14.04 17.37
CA SER A 401 -10.77 -14.97 16.33
C SER A 401 -9.91 -14.95 15.07
N LEU A 402 -8.98 -14.00 14.95
CA LEU A 402 -8.27 -13.73 13.70
C LEU A 402 -7.29 -14.85 13.34
N LEU A 403 -6.60 -15.42 14.33
CA LEU A 403 -5.67 -16.53 14.12
C LEU A 403 -6.35 -17.77 13.55
N ALA A 404 -7.58 -18.04 13.98
CA ALA A 404 -8.37 -19.14 13.41
C ALA A 404 -8.75 -18.92 11.94
N GLN A 405 -8.68 -17.67 11.46
CA GLN A 405 -9.00 -17.30 10.09
C GLN A 405 -7.76 -17.26 9.18
N LEU A 406 -6.54 -17.49 9.68
CA LEU A 406 -5.29 -17.28 8.94
C LEU A 406 -5.24 -17.98 7.56
N ASN A 407 -5.82 -19.19 7.47
CA ASN A 407 -5.87 -19.98 6.23
C ASN A 407 -7.08 -19.65 5.34
N ASN A 408 -7.93 -18.71 5.72
CA ASN A 408 -9.11 -18.31 4.99
C ASN A 408 -8.82 -17.07 4.13
N GLN A 409 -8.53 -17.31 2.85
CA GLN A 409 -8.14 -16.28 1.88
C GLN A 409 -9.20 -15.20 1.66
N ASP A 410 -10.49 -15.50 1.89
CA ASP A 410 -11.57 -14.54 1.65
C ASP A 410 -11.77 -13.56 2.82
N TYR A 411 -11.48 -13.99 4.05
CA TYR A 411 -11.86 -13.25 5.26
C TYR A 411 -10.66 -12.65 6.01
N TYR A 412 -9.54 -13.36 6.09
CA TYR A 412 -8.39 -12.90 6.87
C TYR A 412 -7.79 -11.60 6.33
N PRO A 413 -7.47 -11.46 5.02
CA PRO A 413 -6.82 -10.23 4.51
C PRO A 413 -7.67 -8.98 4.75
N ALA A 414 -8.98 -9.09 4.55
CA ALA A 414 -9.91 -7.98 4.78
C ALA A 414 -9.99 -7.58 6.26
N ASN A 415 -10.07 -8.56 7.17
CA ASN A 415 -10.09 -8.29 8.61
C ASN A 415 -8.74 -7.77 9.11
N ALA A 416 -7.63 -8.41 8.75
CA ALA A 416 -6.28 -7.99 9.15
C ALA A 416 -5.97 -6.57 8.68
N SER A 417 -6.27 -6.23 7.41
CA SER A 417 -6.09 -4.88 6.88
C SER A 417 -6.94 -3.85 7.63
N ARG A 418 -8.20 -4.18 7.97
CA ARG A 418 -9.09 -3.28 8.72
C ARG A 418 -8.55 -3.01 10.12
N LEU A 419 -8.11 -4.06 10.83
CA LEU A 419 -7.55 -3.93 12.18
C LEU A 419 -6.22 -3.19 12.18
N ALA A 420 -5.37 -3.40 11.17
CA ALA A 420 -4.14 -2.62 10.98
C ALA A 420 -4.46 -1.13 10.84
N SER A 421 -5.44 -0.79 10.00
CA SER A 421 -5.91 0.60 9.85
C SER A 421 -6.49 1.16 11.16
N ALA A 422 -7.17 0.35 11.97
CA ALA A 422 -7.69 0.77 13.27
C ALA A 422 -6.56 1.11 14.27
N LEU A 423 -5.48 0.31 14.27
CA LEU A 423 -4.29 0.54 15.10
C LEU A 423 -3.46 1.75 14.61
N ASP A 424 -3.40 1.99 13.30
CA ASP A 424 -2.80 3.20 12.74
C ASP A 424 -3.58 4.47 13.17
N ILE A 425 -4.92 4.43 13.16
CA ILE A 425 -5.74 5.52 13.69
C ILE A 425 -5.48 5.73 15.18
N LEU A 426 -5.34 4.65 15.95
CA LEU A 426 -5.05 4.73 17.38
C LEU A 426 -3.69 5.39 17.64
N SER A 427 -2.67 5.01 16.85
CA SER A 427 -1.33 5.63 16.89
C SER A 427 -1.39 7.13 16.60
N ALA A 428 -2.11 7.51 15.55
CA ALA A 428 -2.30 8.91 15.18
C ALA A 428 -3.11 9.70 16.22
N PHE A 429 -4.07 9.05 16.89
CA PHE A 429 -4.84 9.63 17.99
C PHE A 429 -3.96 9.89 19.23
N ILE A 430 -3.10 8.94 19.62
CA ILE A 430 -2.12 9.14 20.70
C ILE A 430 -1.21 10.33 20.37
N GLY A 431 -0.66 10.37 19.16
CA GLY A 431 0.17 11.50 18.73
C GLY A 431 -0.58 12.84 18.69
N TYR A 432 -1.87 12.83 18.37
CA TYR A 432 -2.72 14.03 18.46
C TYR A 432 -2.90 14.50 19.90
N LEU A 433 -3.11 13.57 20.86
CA LEU A 433 -3.22 13.91 22.27
C LEU A 433 -1.93 14.55 22.79
N VAL A 434 -0.76 13.94 22.50
CA VAL A 434 0.54 14.49 22.91
C VAL A 434 0.75 15.91 22.36
N ARG A 435 0.55 16.12 21.05
CA ARG A 435 0.67 17.46 20.45
C ARG A 435 -0.31 18.48 21.02
N SER A 436 -1.52 18.06 21.39
CA SER A 436 -2.50 18.95 22.01
C SER A 436 -2.16 19.35 23.45
N LEU A 437 -1.24 18.63 24.10
CA LEU A 437 -0.71 18.98 25.42
C LEU A 437 0.50 19.91 25.34
N ASP A 438 1.28 19.83 24.26
CA ASP A 438 2.50 20.63 24.06
C ASP A 438 2.24 22.06 23.55
N GLY A 439 1.03 22.37 23.08
CA GLY A 439 0.64 23.63 22.41
C GLY A 439 0.54 24.90 23.28
N ASP A 440 1.12 24.93 24.48
CA ASP A 440 1.10 26.10 25.38
C ASP A 440 2.20 27.14 25.06
N GLY A 441 2.96 26.98 23.97
CA GLY A 441 4.09 27.85 23.61
C GLY A 441 4.11 28.30 22.15
N GLU A 442 3.60 29.52 21.91
CA GLU A 442 3.64 30.34 20.69
C GLU A 442 2.30 30.55 19.97
N GLU A 443 2.05 31.82 19.61
CA GLU A 443 0.78 32.43 19.16
C GLU A 443 0.19 31.87 17.84
N GLN A 444 0.67 30.73 17.34
CA GLN A 444 0.17 30.04 16.14
C GLN A 444 -0.63 28.76 16.45
N ASP A 445 -0.64 28.29 17.71
CA ASP A 445 -1.23 27.00 18.12
C ASP A 445 -2.65 27.07 18.71
N GLU A 446 -3.37 28.18 18.51
CA GLU A 446 -4.80 28.31 18.89
C GLU A 446 -5.73 27.30 18.18
N LEU A 447 -5.22 26.50 17.23
CA LEU A 447 -5.97 25.52 16.43
C LEU A 447 -6.00 24.10 17.03
N LEU A 448 -5.16 23.76 18.02
CA LEU A 448 -5.13 22.45 18.68
C LEU A 448 -5.99 22.42 19.94
N THR A 449 -7.28 22.74 19.83
CA THR A 449 -8.21 22.66 20.97
C THR A 449 -8.57 21.21 21.28
N MET A 450 -8.16 20.72 22.45
CA MET A 450 -8.53 19.38 22.93
C MET A 450 -10.04 19.31 23.19
N SER A 451 -10.76 18.64 22.29
CA SER A 451 -12.23 18.51 22.29
C SER A 451 -12.79 17.51 23.32
N LEU A 452 -11.91 16.82 24.07
CA LEU A 452 -12.25 15.72 24.97
C LEU A 452 -12.33 16.17 26.43
N THR A 453 -13.41 15.78 27.12
CA THR A 453 -13.52 15.98 28.57
C THR A 453 -12.59 15.01 29.33
N PRO A 454 -12.11 15.38 30.54
CA PRO A 454 -11.27 14.49 31.35
C PRO A 454 -11.90 13.12 31.63
N ASP A 455 -13.21 13.06 31.87
CA ASP A 455 -13.93 11.79 32.08
C ASP A 455 -13.90 10.87 30.85
N ASN A 456 -13.99 11.47 29.66
CA ASN A 456 -13.90 10.71 28.41
C ASN A 456 -12.48 10.19 28.19
N LEU A 457 -11.45 10.99 28.50
CA LEU A 457 -10.05 10.55 28.47
C LEU A 457 -9.77 9.41 29.44
N LEU A 458 -10.25 9.48 30.68
CA LEU A 458 -10.07 8.41 31.67
C LEU A 458 -10.74 7.09 31.23
N ARG A 459 -11.93 7.17 30.63
CA ARG A 459 -12.61 6.00 30.05
C ARG A 459 -11.84 5.43 28.86
N LEU A 460 -11.33 6.28 27.97
CA LEU A 460 -10.50 5.86 26.85
C LEU A 460 -9.21 5.20 27.34
N ARG A 461 -8.50 5.81 28.31
CA ARG A 461 -7.28 5.26 28.92
C ARG A 461 -7.48 3.81 29.37
N LYS A 462 -8.55 3.55 30.13
CA LYS A 462 -8.90 2.19 30.55
C LYS A 462 -9.20 1.27 29.37
N SER A 463 -10.06 1.70 28.43
CA SER A 463 -10.43 0.88 27.28
C SER A 463 -9.26 0.62 26.32
N MET A 464 -8.32 1.55 26.19
CA MET A 464 -7.11 1.43 25.39
C MET A 464 -6.17 0.42 26.01
N SER A 465 -5.92 0.54 27.33
CA SER A 465 -5.12 -0.44 28.08
C SER A 465 -5.67 -1.87 27.93
N GLU A 466 -6.98 -2.07 28.12
CA GLU A 466 -7.62 -3.38 27.94
C GLU A 466 -7.50 -3.89 26.49
N THR A 467 -7.58 -3.01 25.50
CA THR A 467 -7.47 -3.39 24.08
C THR A 467 -6.04 -3.73 23.69
N LEU A 468 -5.06 -2.98 24.21
CA LEU A 468 -3.65 -3.18 23.93
C LEU A 468 -3.09 -4.40 24.66
N SER A 469 -3.64 -4.76 25.82
CA SER A 469 -3.38 -6.05 26.48
C SER A 469 -3.80 -7.23 25.58
N VAL A 470 -5.03 -7.21 25.03
CA VAL A 470 -5.48 -8.21 24.03
C VAL A 470 -4.63 -8.18 22.76
N THR A 471 -4.12 -7.01 22.38
CA THR A 471 -3.23 -6.87 21.23
C THR A 471 -1.86 -7.51 21.49
N ALA A 472 -1.31 -7.35 22.70
CA ALA A 472 -0.08 -7.99 23.13
C ALA A 472 -0.22 -9.53 23.17
N GLU A 473 -1.34 -10.04 23.69
CA GLU A 473 -1.67 -11.48 23.63
C GLU A 473 -1.74 -11.98 22.19
N HIS A 474 -2.44 -11.26 21.30
CA HIS A 474 -2.53 -11.62 19.89
C HIS A 474 -1.15 -11.64 19.20
N LEU A 475 -0.29 -10.67 19.50
CA LEU A 475 1.08 -10.63 18.97
C LEU A 475 1.88 -11.85 19.44
N ARG A 476 1.80 -12.20 20.72
CA ARG A 476 2.44 -13.40 21.28
C ARG A 476 1.94 -14.67 20.58
N ASP A 477 0.63 -14.86 20.52
CA ASP A 477 0.03 -16.03 19.90
C ASP A 477 0.40 -16.14 18.40
N ARG A 478 0.41 -15.01 17.70
CA ARG A 478 0.78 -14.94 16.28
C ARG A 478 2.24 -15.30 16.05
N TRP A 479 3.12 -14.84 16.94
CA TRP A 479 4.55 -15.14 16.93
C TRP A 479 4.81 -16.61 17.22
N ASP A 480 4.23 -17.13 18.31
CA ASP A 480 4.38 -18.52 18.71
C ASP A 480 3.83 -19.46 17.62
N ALA A 481 2.69 -19.12 17.00
CA ALA A 481 2.16 -19.88 15.86
C ALA A 481 3.12 -19.88 14.64
N ALA A 482 3.84 -18.80 14.41
CA ALA A 482 4.79 -18.68 13.29
C ALA A 482 6.13 -19.39 13.55
N VAL A 483 6.62 -19.34 14.79
CA VAL A 483 7.93 -19.91 15.19
C VAL A 483 7.81 -21.39 15.54
N ALA A 484 6.79 -21.79 16.30
CA ALA A 484 6.59 -23.17 16.75
C ALA A 484 5.79 -24.04 15.77
N GLY A 485 5.11 -23.42 14.78
CA GLY A 485 4.24 -24.12 13.84
C GLY A 485 3.01 -24.76 14.51
N ALA A 486 2.21 -25.50 13.73
CA ALA A 486 1.09 -26.27 14.29
C ALA A 486 1.61 -27.19 15.41
N GLN A 487 0.92 -27.20 16.57
CA GLN A 487 1.36 -27.86 17.81
C GLN A 487 2.17 -29.16 17.57
N GLY A 488 3.49 -29.10 17.81
CA GLY A 488 4.34 -30.29 17.93
C GLY A 488 5.29 -30.63 16.78
N LEU A 489 5.56 -29.74 15.82
CA LEU A 489 6.58 -29.98 14.77
C LEU A 489 7.72 -28.94 14.83
N HIS A 490 8.97 -29.43 14.79
CA HIS A 490 10.17 -28.59 14.82
C HIS A 490 10.35 -27.83 13.49
N PRO A 491 10.80 -26.56 13.50
CA PRO A 491 11.01 -25.76 12.28
C PRO A 491 11.98 -26.40 11.27
N ASP A 492 12.85 -27.32 11.69
CA ASP A 492 13.74 -28.07 10.77
C ASP A 492 12.99 -29.01 9.81
N ALA A 493 11.70 -29.28 10.04
CA ALA A 493 10.86 -30.01 9.09
C ALA A 493 10.52 -29.21 7.82
N ARG A 494 10.95 -27.93 7.73
CA ARG A 494 10.66 -26.97 6.65
C ARG A 494 11.52 -27.12 5.38
N THR A 495 12.56 -27.96 5.35
CA THR A 495 13.57 -27.96 4.26
C THR A 495 13.12 -28.67 2.96
N GLY A 496 11.84 -28.58 2.57
CA GLY A 496 11.28 -29.42 1.50
C GLY A 496 10.27 -28.78 0.55
N THR A 497 10.26 -27.46 0.35
CA THR A 497 9.39 -26.81 -0.63
C THR A 497 10.19 -26.00 -1.65
N ASP A 498 10.92 -26.70 -2.52
CA ASP A 498 11.41 -26.14 -3.79
C ASP A 498 10.25 -25.99 -4.79
N ASP A 499 9.95 -24.73 -5.13
CA ASP A 499 9.59 -24.12 -6.43
C ASP A 499 8.81 -24.85 -7.55
N THR A 500 8.20 -26.01 -7.33
CA THR A 500 7.38 -26.67 -8.38
C THR A 500 6.02 -27.12 -7.85
N ARG A 501 5.05 -26.22 -7.88
CA ARG A 501 3.62 -26.59 -7.80
C ARG A 501 2.91 -26.29 -9.11
N THR A 502 3.22 -27.12 -10.11
CA THR A 502 2.29 -27.40 -11.21
C THR A 502 1.11 -28.22 -10.68
N HIS A 503 -0.10 -27.74 -10.99
CA HIS A 503 -1.40 -28.41 -10.96
C HIS A 503 -1.40 -29.92 -10.69
N SER A 504 -1.83 -30.31 -9.48
CA SER A 504 -2.50 -31.60 -9.20
C SER A 504 -2.63 -31.78 -7.68
N LEU A 505 -3.84 -31.65 -7.13
CA LEU A 505 -4.45 -32.55 -6.12
C LEU A 505 -5.60 -31.85 -5.40
N ASP A 506 -6.76 -31.81 -6.05
CA ASP A 506 -8.04 -31.93 -5.35
C ASP A 506 -8.11 -33.34 -4.71
N THR A 507 -8.82 -33.48 -3.57
CA THR A 507 -9.25 -34.74 -2.92
C THR A 507 -8.40 -35.43 -1.84
N ALA A 508 -7.48 -34.74 -1.16
CA ALA A 508 -7.08 -35.15 0.21
C ALA A 508 -6.92 -33.90 1.08
N GLY A 509 -7.70 -33.80 2.15
CA GLY A 509 -7.74 -32.64 3.03
C GLY A 509 -6.32 -32.18 3.39
N LEU A 510 -6.02 -30.93 3.03
CA LEU A 510 -4.80 -30.27 3.46
C LEU A 510 -4.70 -30.43 4.99
N PRO A 511 -3.55 -30.88 5.53
CA PRO A 511 -3.32 -30.74 6.96
C PRO A 511 -3.53 -29.26 7.32
N LEU A 512 -3.94 -28.99 8.56
CA LEU A 512 -4.07 -27.65 9.13
C LEU A 512 -2.68 -26.99 9.23
N ALA A 513 -2.05 -26.79 8.09
CA ALA A 513 -0.75 -26.22 7.93
C ALA A 513 -0.98 -24.70 7.94
N TRP A 514 -0.60 -24.07 9.05
CA TRP A 514 -0.22 -22.66 9.04
C TRP A 514 0.92 -22.38 8.02
N ASP A 515 1.49 -23.44 7.46
CA ASP A 515 2.54 -23.49 6.43
C ASP A 515 2.08 -23.10 5.01
N ALA A 516 0.80 -22.79 4.80
CA ALA A 516 0.26 -22.33 3.51
C ALA A 516 -0.09 -20.82 3.47
N ALA A 517 0.27 -20.08 4.52
CA ALA A 517 0.17 -18.64 4.48
C ALA A 517 1.19 -18.15 3.42
N ALA A 518 0.74 -17.44 2.37
CA ALA A 518 1.57 -16.91 1.29
C ALA A 518 2.81 -16.17 1.83
N SER A 519 3.85 -15.98 1.02
CA SER A 519 5.08 -15.25 1.42
C SER A 519 4.82 -13.87 2.09
N GLU A 520 3.66 -13.27 1.80
CA GLU A 520 3.12 -12.01 2.36
C GLU A 520 2.58 -12.11 3.80
N THR A 521 2.40 -13.32 4.33
CA THR A 521 1.83 -13.60 5.67
C THR A 521 2.87 -14.16 6.64
N THR A 522 4.15 -13.92 6.36
CA THR A 522 5.23 -14.07 7.34
C THR A 522 5.14 -12.93 8.36
N VAL A 523 5.44 -13.17 9.64
CA VAL A 523 5.27 -12.14 10.70
C VAL A 523 6.06 -10.87 10.38
N HIS A 524 7.25 -11.01 9.78
CA HIS A 524 8.12 -9.91 9.36
C HIS A 524 7.56 -9.08 8.18
N ARG A 525 6.50 -9.54 7.52
CA ARG A 525 5.86 -8.85 6.39
C ARG A 525 4.39 -8.53 6.64
N ASP A 526 3.87 -8.88 7.83
CA ASP A 526 2.47 -8.67 8.18
C ASP A 526 2.23 -7.22 8.63
N PRO A 527 1.47 -6.41 7.85
CA PRO A 527 1.21 -5.01 8.21
C PRO A 527 0.41 -4.87 9.50
N LEU A 528 -0.39 -5.88 9.88
CA LEU A 528 -1.12 -5.87 11.14
C LEU A 528 -0.16 -5.93 12.32
N VAL A 529 0.88 -6.76 12.24
CA VAL A 529 1.90 -6.88 13.30
C VAL A 529 2.60 -5.54 13.46
N LEU A 530 3.03 -4.90 12.37
CA LEU A 530 3.68 -3.60 12.44
C LEU A 530 2.78 -2.51 13.06
N ALA A 531 1.52 -2.43 12.64
CA ALA A 531 0.56 -1.47 13.18
C ALA A 531 0.28 -1.72 14.67
N ALA A 532 0.20 -3.00 15.08
CA ALA A 532 0.01 -3.40 16.47
C ALA A 532 1.21 -3.03 17.34
N VAL A 533 2.44 -3.32 16.89
CA VAL A 533 3.67 -2.95 17.60
C VAL A 533 3.76 -1.42 17.73
N ARG A 534 3.46 -0.65 16.68
CA ARG A 534 3.45 0.83 16.73
C ARG A 534 2.47 1.39 17.75
N ALA A 535 1.22 0.92 17.73
CA ALA A 535 0.19 1.40 18.64
C ALA A 535 0.51 1.03 20.10
N LEU A 536 0.96 -0.20 20.33
CA LEU A 536 1.38 -0.67 21.65
C LEU A 536 2.59 0.13 22.17
N ALA A 537 3.62 0.30 21.34
CA ALA A 537 4.84 1.03 21.69
C ALA A 537 4.55 2.47 22.12
N LEU A 538 3.76 3.20 21.32
CA LEU A 538 3.38 4.58 21.65
C LEU A 538 2.63 4.64 22.97
N TRP A 539 1.66 3.75 23.20
CA TRP A 539 0.92 3.77 24.46
C TRP A 539 1.78 3.39 25.68
N LEU A 540 2.68 2.42 25.54
CA LEU A 540 3.62 2.03 26.62
C LEU A 540 4.50 3.20 27.06
N ARG A 541 4.93 4.03 26.09
CA ARG A 541 5.73 5.22 26.36
C ARG A 541 4.94 6.34 27.04
N GLU A 542 3.71 6.60 26.59
CA GLU A 542 2.92 7.73 27.07
C GLU A 542 2.05 7.44 28.31
N ASP A 543 1.77 6.17 28.63
CA ASP A 543 0.90 5.77 29.75
C ASP A 543 1.65 5.01 30.85
N ASP A 544 1.40 5.40 32.11
CA ASP A 544 1.94 4.76 33.31
C ASP A 544 1.06 3.56 33.74
N ASN A 545 1.06 2.51 32.92
CA ASN A 545 0.37 1.26 33.22
C ASN A 545 1.38 0.10 33.38
N ASP A 546 1.81 -0.12 34.62
CA ASP A 546 2.79 -1.17 34.96
C ASP A 546 2.31 -2.60 34.65
N VAL A 547 0.99 -2.84 34.60
CA VAL A 547 0.46 -4.16 34.20
C VAL A 547 0.75 -4.39 32.73
N LEU A 548 0.40 -3.43 31.87
CA LEU A 548 0.62 -3.53 30.43
C LEU A 548 2.12 -3.52 30.08
N ARG A 549 2.94 -2.74 30.79
CA ARG A 549 4.41 -2.76 30.58
C ARG A 549 5.01 -4.13 30.91
N ARG A 550 4.54 -4.80 31.96
CA ARG A 550 4.95 -6.17 32.30
C ARG A 550 4.50 -7.19 31.27
N GLU A 551 3.27 -7.10 30.78
CA GLU A 551 2.77 -7.95 29.69
C GLU A 551 3.62 -7.78 28.42
N ALA A 552 3.93 -6.53 28.06
CA ALA A 552 4.77 -6.20 26.91
C ALA A 552 6.24 -6.63 27.08
N ALA A 553 6.77 -6.65 28.31
CA ALA A 553 8.11 -7.18 28.58
C ALA A 553 8.23 -8.67 28.19
N GLY A 554 7.12 -9.43 28.24
CA GLY A 554 7.04 -10.81 27.74
C GLY A 554 7.14 -10.95 26.21
N LEU A 555 7.14 -9.85 25.46
CA LEU A 555 7.32 -9.81 24.00
C LEU A 555 8.75 -9.43 23.58
N THR A 556 9.68 -9.31 24.53
CA THR A 556 11.06 -8.84 24.28
C THR A 556 11.79 -9.68 23.23
N ASP A 557 11.65 -11.01 23.28
CA ASP A 557 12.22 -11.94 22.29
C ASP A 557 11.70 -11.67 20.88
N MET A 558 10.38 -11.56 20.73
CA MET A 558 9.71 -11.23 19.48
C MET A 558 10.17 -9.87 18.96
N PHE A 559 10.23 -8.85 19.81
CA PHE A 559 10.67 -7.51 19.41
C PHE A 559 12.11 -7.50 18.91
N LEU A 560 13.03 -8.20 19.56
CA LEU A 560 14.43 -8.29 19.12
C LEU A 560 14.59 -9.07 17.81
N ASP A 561 13.79 -10.11 17.58
CA ASP A 561 13.83 -10.83 16.31
C ASP A 561 13.24 -9.99 15.16
N LEU A 562 12.12 -9.30 15.40
CA LEU A 562 11.56 -8.32 14.46
C LEU A 562 12.55 -7.17 14.17
N TYR A 563 13.27 -6.69 15.19
CA TYR A 563 14.32 -5.70 15.05
C TYR A 563 15.47 -6.20 14.16
N SER A 564 15.95 -7.42 14.44
CA SER A 564 17.12 -7.99 13.76
C SER A 564 16.83 -8.44 12.33
N SER A 565 15.58 -8.83 12.05
CA SER A 565 15.10 -9.17 10.70
C SER A 565 14.79 -7.94 9.84
N SER A 566 14.65 -6.76 10.45
CA SER A 566 14.45 -5.50 9.74
C SER A 566 15.75 -5.04 9.07
N GLY A 567 15.70 -4.75 7.77
CA GLY A 567 16.87 -4.28 7.00
C GLY A 567 17.53 -5.36 6.13
N SER A 568 16.95 -6.56 6.00
CA SER A 568 17.33 -7.44 4.90
C SER A 568 16.95 -6.80 3.56
N ALA A 569 17.79 -6.96 2.53
CA ALA A 569 17.58 -6.37 1.20
C ALA A 569 16.40 -6.99 0.42
N ASP A 570 15.51 -7.72 1.09
CA ASP A 570 14.35 -8.36 0.50
C ASP A 570 13.28 -7.31 0.20
N ALA A 571 12.92 -7.19 -1.08
CA ALA A 571 11.81 -6.36 -1.53
C ALA A 571 10.51 -6.74 -0.77
N GLY A 572 10.05 -5.85 0.12
CA GLY A 572 8.84 -6.04 0.92
C GLY A 572 9.05 -6.29 2.42
N SER A 573 10.27 -6.18 2.96
CA SER A 573 10.46 -6.20 4.42
C SER A 573 9.90 -4.94 5.08
N LEU A 574 9.07 -5.10 6.10
CA LEU A 574 8.61 -3.99 6.93
C LEU A 574 9.71 -3.61 7.94
N ASP A 575 9.88 -2.32 8.23
CA ASP A 575 10.85 -1.86 9.22
C ASP A 575 10.22 -1.74 10.61
N PHE A 576 10.61 -2.64 11.52
CA PHE A 576 10.17 -2.68 12.91
C PHE A 576 11.10 -1.95 13.87
N ARG A 577 12.27 -1.49 13.43
CA ARG A 577 13.33 -1.00 14.34
C ARG A 577 12.86 0.15 15.22
N ARG A 578 12.31 1.21 14.63
CA ARG A 578 11.82 2.37 15.39
C ARG A 578 10.65 2.04 16.33
N PRO A 579 9.57 1.36 15.87
CA PRO A 579 8.50 0.94 16.77
C PRO A 579 8.99 0.09 17.96
N VAL A 580 9.95 -0.80 17.73
CA VAL A 580 10.54 -1.64 18.77
C VAL A 580 11.34 -0.81 19.79
N LEU A 581 12.13 0.16 19.33
CA LEU A 581 12.88 1.06 20.25
C LEU A 581 11.93 1.87 21.13
N VAL A 582 10.84 2.40 20.56
CA VAL A 582 9.79 3.10 21.33
C VAL A 582 9.12 2.16 22.34
N ALA A 583 8.91 0.89 21.98
CA ALA A 583 8.36 -0.10 22.93
C ALA A 583 9.32 -0.32 24.11
N PHE A 584 10.63 -0.45 23.84
CA PHE A 584 11.62 -0.63 24.90
C PHE A 584 11.78 0.59 25.79
N GLU A 585 11.63 1.80 25.25
CA GLU A 585 11.56 3.04 26.05
C GLU A 585 10.42 2.95 27.08
N GLY A 586 9.21 2.56 26.65
CA GLY A 586 8.08 2.39 27.57
C GLY A 586 8.22 1.21 28.55
N ILE A 587 8.80 0.08 28.11
CA ILE A 587 9.00 -1.11 28.95
C ILE A 587 10.04 -0.84 30.05
N SER A 588 11.16 -0.20 29.70
CA SER A 588 12.27 0.11 30.63
C SER A 588 11.90 1.19 31.66
N ALA A 589 10.91 2.03 31.38
CA ALA A 589 10.38 3.00 32.34
C ALA A 589 9.60 2.37 33.51
N SER A 590 9.38 1.04 33.53
CA SER A 590 8.71 0.35 34.63
C SER A 590 9.57 0.43 35.89
N THR A 591 9.13 1.17 36.90
CA THR A 591 9.85 1.25 38.17
C THR A 591 9.76 -0.09 38.92
N PRO A 592 10.87 -0.64 39.45
CA PRO A 592 10.84 -1.80 40.35
C PRO A 592 10.24 -1.51 41.75
N ASP A 593 9.56 -0.37 41.91
CA ASP A 593 9.13 0.21 43.19
C ASP A 593 7.61 0.09 43.46
N GLY A 594 7.04 -1.07 43.13
CA GLY A 594 5.77 -1.53 43.73
C GLY A 594 5.89 -1.99 45.19
N GLY A 595 7.01 -1.71 45.88
CA GLY A 595 7.23 -2.20 47.24
C GLY A 595 8.63 -2.05 47.83
N ARG A 596 9.38 -0.97 47.57
CA ARG A 596 10.49 -0.57 48.48
C ARG A 596 9.94 0.21 49.67
N GLY A 597 9.10 -0.47 50.44
CA GLY A 597 8.73 -0.14 51.81
C GLY A 597 8.81 -1.43 52.60
N GLY A 598 9.62 -1.46 53.65
CA GLY A 598 9.91 -2.67 54.43
C GLY A 598 8.67 -3.48 54.83
N ASP A 599 8.86 -4.80 54.92
CA ASP A 599 7.96 -5.84 55.46
C ASP A 599 7.08 -6.66 54.49
N ALA A 600 7.28 -6.60 53.17
CA ALA A 600 6.62 -7.53 52.22
C ALA A 600 7.43 -8.80 51.90
N ALA A 601 8.42 -9.17 52.71
CA ALA A 601 9.10 -10.46 52.59
C ALA A 601 8.26 -11.57 53.26
N ARG A 602 7.10 -11.95 52.67
CA ARG A 602 6.40 -13.17 53.12
C ARG A 602 5.30 -13.80 52.25
N ASP A 603 5.07 -13.38 51.01
CA ASP A 603 4.17 -14.12 50.12
C ASP A 603 4.97 -14.76 48.96
N ASP A 604 4.76 -16.07 48.76
CA ASP A 604 5.52 -17.01 47.92
C ASP A 604 5.42 -16.76 46.39
N ASP A 605 5.01 -15.58 45.92
CA ASP A 605 4.90 -15.21 44.49
C ASP A 605 6.21 -14.60 43.93
N ALA A 606 7.34 -15.14 44.36
CA ALA A 606 8.71 -14.63 44.15
C ALA A 606 9.29 -14.87 42.74
N TYR A 607 8.59 -14.48 41.67
CA TYR A 607 9.13 -14.53 40.30
C TYR A 607 8.67 -13.34 39.41
N GLU A 608 8.52 -12.14 39.96
CA GLU A 608 8.44 -10.94 39.12
C GLU A 608 9.83 -10.65 38.54
N ARG A 609 10.08 -11.14 37.31
CA ARG A 609 11.30 -10.80 36.55
C ARG A 609 11.26 -9.32 36.19
N ASP A 610 12.30 -8.59 36.56
CA ASP A 610 12.54 -7.23 36.13
C ASP A 610 12.54 -7.16 34.59
N ALA A 611 11.80 -6.20 34.01
CA ALA A 611 11.72 -6.01 32.57
C ALA A 611 13.12 -5.73 31.97
N THR A 612 13.98 -5.04 32.71
CA THR A 612 15.38 -4.80 32.34
C THR A 612 16.17 -6.11 32.33
N ALA A 613 15.91 -7.02 33.27
CA ALA A 613 16.56 -8.33 33.27
C ALA A 613 16.14 -9.18 32.07
N LEU A 614 14.85 -9.17 31.69
CA LEU A 614 14.37 -9.84 30.48
C LEU A 614 14.99 -9.25 29.22
N PHE A 615 15.08 -7.92 29.13
CA PHE A 615 15.77 -7.21 28.03
C PHE A 615 17.21 -7.68 27.86
N LEU A 616 17.96 -7.78 28.97
CA LEU A 616 19.36 -8.22 28.95
C LEU A 616 19.50 -9.74 28.68
N GLU A 617 18.61 -10.57 29.22
CA GLU A 617 18.61 -12.03 29.03
C GLU A 617 18.49 -12.42 27.55
N HIS A 618 17.67 -11.69 26.78
CA HIS A 618 17.50 -11.92 25.34
C HIS A 618 18.60 -11.29 24.48
N GLY A 619 19.66 -10.74 25.09
CA GLY A 619 20.82 -10.22 24.36
C GLY A 619 20.59 -8.86 23.70
N ALA A 620 19.58 -8.09 24.12
CA ALA A 620 19.25 -6.79 23.55
C ALA A 620 20.45 -5.83 23.53
N TRP A 621 21.24 -5.81 24.62
CA TRP A 621 22.46 -5.00 24.70
C TRP A 621 23.36 -5.22 23.48
N LYS A 622 23.64 -6.48 23.13
CA LYS A 622 24.53 -6.83 22.02
C LYS A 622 23.92 -6.45 20.67
N ILE A 623 22.62 -6.67 20.48
CA ILE A 623 21.91 -6.36 19.23
C ILE A 623 21.92 -4.85 18.99
N LEU A 624 21.48 -4.07 19.96
CA LEU A 624 21.35 -2.61 19.82
C LEU A 624 22.71 -1.92 19.71
N THR A 625 23.70 -2.34 20.49
CA THR A 625 25.05 -1.75 20.41
C THR A 625 25.76 -2.09 19.10
N ALA A 626 25.51 -3.28 18.51
CA ALA A 626 26.02 -3.62 17.19
C ALA A 626 25.40 -2.73 16.08
N ASP A 627 24.09 -2.47 16.13
CA ASP A 627 23.44 -1.53 15.21
C ASP A 627 23.95 -0.09 15.43
N LEU A 628 24.07 0.35 16.68
CA LEU A 628 24.62 1.68 17.01
C LEU A 628 26.03 1.90 16.45
N VAL A 629 26.91 0.90 16.56
CA VAL A 629 28.25 0.95 15.99
C VAL A 629 28.20 0.94 14.45
N THR A 630 27.28 0.17 13.86
CA THR A 630 27.07 0.15 12.41
C THR A 630 26.59 1.51 11.88
N ILE A 631 25.68 2.18 12.61
CA ILE A 631 25.22 3.54 12.32
C ILE A 631 26.38 4.54 12.43
N LEU A 632 27.19 4.44 13.48
CA LEU A 632 28.33 5.34 13.70
C LEU A 632 29.42 5.20 12.62
N GLN A 633 29.65 3.98 12.14
CA GLN A 633 30.66 3.66 11.12
C GLN A 633 30.13 3.75 9.68
N GLY A 634 28.81 3.80 9.51
CA GLY A 634 28.14 3.86 8.22
C GLY A 634 28.11 5.27 7.61
N PRO A 635 27.59 5.42 6.38
CA PRO A 635 27.41 6.73 5.76
C PRO A 635 26.42 7.59 6.57
N ALA A 636 26.66 8.90 6.59
CA ALA A 636 25.79 9.84 7.30
C ALA A 636 24.39 9.88 6.66
N SER A 637 23.41 9.33 7.38
CA SER A 637 22.00 9.26 6.98
C SER A 637 21.15 9.76 8.13
N ALA A 638 20.24 10.71 7.87
CA ALA A 638 19.37 11.25 8.93
C ALA A 638 18.48 10.17 9.56
N ALA A 639 18.02 9.20 8.77
CA ALA A 639 17.18 8.11 9.28
C ALA A 639 17.97 7.17 10.20
N ASP A 640 19.23 6.88 9.85
CA ASP A 640 20.11 6.05 10.68
C ASP A 640 20.55 6.80 11.94
N ALA A 641 20.87 8.10 11.83
CA ALA A 641 21.19 8.95 12.96
C ALA A 641 20.02 9.09 13.95
N ALA A 642 18.80 9.31 13.46
CA ALA A 642 17.60 9.34 14.29
C ALA A 642 17.39 8.01 15.03
N ARG A 643 17.61 6.87 14.35
CA ARG A 643 17.58 5.55 14.98
C ARG A 643 18.68 5.40 16.05
N GLY A 644 19.89 5.90 15.80
CA GLY A 644 20.98 5.89 16.77
C GLY A 644 20.65 6.67 18.04
N ILE A 645 19.99 7.82 17.92
CA ILE A 645 19.49 8.60 19.07
C ILE A 645 18.46 7.78 19.87
N GLU A 646 17.52 7.12 19.19
CA GLU A 646 16.51 6.26 19.82
C GLU A 646 17.16 5.06 20.57
N ILE A 647 18.20 4.44 19.99
CA ILE A 647 18.97 3.37 20.66
C ILE A 647 19.61 3.89 21.95
N VAL A 648 20.29 5.04 21.89
CA VAL A 648 20.93 5.64 23.08
C VAL A 648 19.89 5.96 24.14
N ARG A 649 18.71 6.48 23.76
CA ARG A 649 17.62 6.79 24.68
C ARG A 649 17.14 5.57 25.47
N VAL A 650 17.14 4.39 24.86
CA VAL A 650 16.82 3.12 25.54
C VAL A 650 17.96 2.66 26.44
N LEU A 651 19.21 2.71 25.97
CA LEU A 651 20.35 2.14 26.69
C LEU A 651 20.85 3.00 27.85
N LEU A 652 20.76 4.33 27.75
CA LEU A 652 21.34 5.25 28.73
C LEU A 652 20.72 5.09 30.13
N PRO A 653 19.38 5.10 30.30
CA PRO A 653 18.77 4.89 31.62
C PRO A 653 19.15 3.54 32.25
N ILE A 654 19.25 2.48 31.43
CA ILE A 654 19.66 1.14 31.90
C ILE A 654 21.09 1.19 32.48
N VAL A 655 22.01 1.91 31.83
CA VAL A 655 23.37 2.08 32.31
C VAL A 655 23.42 2.91 33.59
N GLU A 656 22.58 3.94 33.70
CA GLU A 656 22.50 4.83 34.86
C GLU A 656 21.94 4.13 36.11
N ASP A 657 20.99 3.22 35.92
CA ASP A 657 20.32 2.49 37.00
C ASP A 657 21.03 1.19 37.41
N GLU A 658 21.96 0.67 36.61
CA GLU A 658 22.67 -0.58 36.91
C GLU A 658 23.45 -0.51 38.25
N ARG A 659 23.29 -1.52 39.11
CA ARG A 659 23.98 -1.66 40.42
C ARG A 659 24.59 -3.06 40.53
N PRO A 660 25.85 -3.22 41.00
CA PRO A 660 26.70 -2.26 41.70
C PRO A 660 27.53 -1.31 40.80
N GLY A 661 27.33 -1.36 39.48
CA GLY A 661 28.01 -0.53 38.49
C GLY A 661 28.08 -1.25 37.14
N THR A 662 28.62 -0.58 36.12
CA THR A 662 28.65 -1.07 34.74
C THR A 662 29.27 -2.47 34.60
N GLN A 663 28.59 -3.34 33.83
CA GLN A 663 29.08 -4.67 33.52
C GLN A 663 30.31 -4.61 32.61
N GLU A 664 31.33 -5.44 32.87
CA GLU A 664 32.58 -5.39 32.09
C GLU A 664 32.36 -5.70 30.60
N ALA A 665 31.38 -6.57 30.27
CA ALA A 665 31.01 -6.88 28.88
C ALA A 665 30.47 -5.68 28.10
N TRP A 666 29.97 -4.64 28.78
CA TRP A 666 29.46 -3.43 28.13
C TRP A 666 30.58 -2.47 27.73
N MET A 667 31.77 -2.62 28.32
CA MET A 667 32.94 -1.79 28.02
C MET A 667 33.51 -2.03 26.62
N ASP A 668 33.11 -3.11 25.94
CA ASP A 668 33.45 -3.35 24.53
C ASP A 668 32.96 -2.19 23.64
N VAL A 669 31.81 -1.61 23.96
CA VAL A 669 31.25 -0.44 23.24
C VAL A 669 32.19 0.76 23.33
N VAL A 670 32.77 1.01 24.51
CA VAL A 670 33.75 2.10 24.73
C VAL A 670 34.96 1.91 23.80
N THR A 671 35.39 0.66 23.61
CA THR A 671 36.54 0.34 22.74
C THR A 671 36.18 0.48 21.26
N LEU A 672 34.98 0.05 20.86
CA LEU A 672 34.49 0.18 19.48
C LEU A 672 34.29 1.65 19.08
N VAL A 673 33.72 2.47 19.97
CA VAL A 673 33.57 3.92 19.75
C VAL A 673 34.92 4.60 19.75
N ALA A 674 35.84 4.25 20.65
CA ALA A 674 37.21 4.77 20.66
C ALA A 674 38.00 4.45 19.38
N ALA A 675 37.65 3.37 18.68
CA ALA A 675 38.28 2.97 17.42
C ALA A 675 37.67 3.65 16.18
N TRP A 676 36.58 4.40 16.34
CA TRP A 676 36.00 5.19 15.27
C TRP A 676 36.96 6.31 14.84
N ALA A 677 37.10 6.52 13.52
CA ALA A 677 38.05 7.48 12.96
C ALA A 677 37.64 8.96 13.17
N GLY A 678 36.45 9.20 13.70
CA GLY A 678 35.86 10.53 13.83
C GLY A 678 35.05 10.94 12.59
N PRO A 679 34.49 12.16 12.57
CA PRO A 679 33.88 12.73 11.37
C PRO A 679 34.93 12.82 10.24
N SER A 680 34.59 12.36 9.04
CA SER A 680 35.48 12.39 7.87
C SER A 680 35.61 13.80 7.31
N ASP A 681 36.81 14.20 6.87
CA ASP A 681 37.08 15.47 6.19
C ASP A 681 36.29 15.64 4.86
N ASP A 682 35.72 14.55 4.31
CA ASP A 682 34.78 14.63 3.17
C ASP A 682 33.44 15.33 3.55
N ASP A 683 33.12 15.45 4.85
CA ASP A 683 32.01 16.31 5.34
C ASP A 683 32.41 17.81 5.33
N ASP A 684 33.68 18.14 5.08
CA ASP A 684 34.26 19.50 5.14
C ASP A 684 34.64 20.11 3.78
N ASP A 685 34.53 19.38 2.67
CA ASP A 685 35.06 19.79 1.34
C ASP A 685 34.02 20.35 0.35
N ASP A 686 32.86 20.79 0.80
CA ASP A 686 31.99 21.69 0.02
C ASP A 686 32.46 23.15 0.19
N ASN A 687 33.62 23.46 -0.41
CA ASN A 687 33.98 24.83 -0.83
C ASN A 687 33.13 25.27 -2.04
N ASP A 688 31.82 25.00 -2.03
CA ASP A 688 30.89 25.64 -2.95
C ASP A 688 30.31 26.86 -2.24
N ASP A 689 30.41 28.04 -2.85
CA ASP A 689 29.91 29.33 -2.32
C ASP A 689 28.35 29.37 -2.20
N GLY A 690 27.70 28.19 -2.20
CA GLY A 690 26.28 27.99 -2.00
C GLY A 690 25.94 27.85 -0.52
N GLN A 691 25.04 28.71 -0.05
CA GLN A 691 24.45 28.59 1.29
C GLN A 691 23.78 27.19 1.42
N PRO A 692 24.12 26.37 2.44
CA PRO A 692 23.59 25.02 2.56
C PRO A 692 22.07 25.07 2.66
N SER A 693 21.39 24.10 2.04
CA SER A 693 19.93 24.07 2.09
C SER A 693 19.45 23.80 3.51
N HIS A 694 18.21 24.22 3.83
CA HIS A 694 17.60 23.91 5.12
C HIS A 694 17.52 22.40 5.40
N ALA A 695 17.40 21.58 4.35
CA ALA A 695 17.36 20.13 4.48
C ALA A 695 18.72 19.55 4.89
N ASP A 696 19.81 20.03 4.27
CA ASP A 696 21.18 19.59 4.59
C ASP A 696 21.56 19.96 6.04
N THR A 697 21.11 21.15 6.48
CA THR A 697 21.28 21.62 7.87
C THR A 697 20.57 20.69 8.86
N ALA A 698 19.35 20.22 8.56
CA ALA A 698 18.58 19.34 9.44
C ALA A 698 19.20 17.92 9.52
N VAL A 699 19.70 17.41 8.39
CA VAL A 699 20.43 16.13 8.34
C VAL A 699 21.71 16.23 9.18
N ALA A 700 22.52 17.26 8.97
CA ALA A 700 23.74 17.51 9.74
C ALA A 700 23.46 17.63 11.25
N ALA A 701 22.39 18.34 11.63
CA ALA A 701 21.95 18.48 13.02
C ALA A 701 21.62 17.11 13.66
N THR A 702 20.88 16.27 12.95
CA THR A 702 20.46 14.95 13.45
C THR A 702 21.67 14.00 13.61
N VAL A 703 22.59 14.04 12.63
CA VAL A 703 23.84 13.26 12.68
C VAL A 703 24.74 13.71 13.83
N ALA A 704 24.86 15.03 14.04
CA ALA A 704 25.63 15.60 15.14
C ALA A 704 25.03 15.20 16.51
N GLU A 705 23.71 15.30 16.67
CA GLU A 705 23.01 14.87 17.89
C GLU A 705 23.25 13.39 18.17
N CYS A 706 23.15 12.51 17.16
CA CYS A 706 23.45 11.09 17.33
C CYS A 706 24.89 10.84 17.81
N ARG A 707 25.88 11.54 17.23
CA ARG A 707 27.28 11.41 17.63
C ARG A 707 27.50 11.84 19.08
N VAL A 708 26.88 12.95 19.51
CA VAL A 708 26.94 13.43 20.91
C VAL A 708 26.25 12.43 21.85
N ALA A 709 25.08 11.91 21.48
CA ALA A 709 24.35 10.92 22.27
C ALA A 709 25.18 9.64 22.51
N VAL A 710 25.88 9.15 21.48
CA VAL A 710 26.80 8.00 21.62
C VAL A 710 27.91 8.29 22.63
N LEU A 711 28.47 9.50 22.63
CA LEU A 711 29.49 9.91 23.60
C LEU A 711 28.93 10.01 25.03
N GLN A 712 27.69 10.46 25.20
CA GLN A 712 27.00 10.47 26.49
C GLN A 712 26.84 9.04 27.03
N LEU A 713 26.41 8.09 26.21
CA LEU A 713 26.31 6.67 26.60
C LEU A 713 27.65 6.08 27.03
N VAL A 714 28.71 6.32 26.25
CA VAL A 714 30.08 5.88 26.58
C VAL A 714 30.57 6.52 27.89
N THR A 715 30.22 7.79 28.11
CA THR A 715 30.59 8.51 29.33
C THR A 715 29.87 7.94 30.54
N ALA A 716 28.57 7.65 30.44
CA ALA A 716 27.81 7.00 31.51
C ALA A 716 28.38 5.62 31.86
N LEU A 717 28.76 4.81 30.86
CA LEU A 717 29.44 3.52 31.07
C LEU A 717 30.75 3.68 31.84
N VAL A 718 31.57 4.67 31.50
CA VAL A 718 32.85 4.91 32.17
C VAL A 718 32.64 5.47 33.59
N ALA A 719 31.67 6.36 33.78
CA ALA A 719 31.36 6.97 35.07
C ALA A 719 30.84 5.94 36.08
N ASN A 720 29.98 5.01 35.64
CA ASN A 720 29.42 3.96 36.48
C ASN A 720 30.31 2.72 36.62
N ALA A 721 31.42 2.63 35.87
CA ALA A 721 32.36 1.53 35.98
C ALA A 721 33.22 1.61 37.25
N HIS A 722 33.50 0.45 37.85
CA HIS A 722 34.40 0.36 39.00
C HIS A 722 35.80 0.93 38.68
N PRO A 723 36.50 1.62 39.62
CA PRO A 723 37.79 2.26 39.34
C PRO A 723 38.87 1.34 38.75
N SER A 724 38.85 0.05 39.06
CA SER A 724 39.77 -0.94 38.47
C SER A 724 39.49 -1.22 36.99
N VAL A 725 38.22 -1.16 36.56
CA VAL A 725 37.81 -1.27 35.15
C VAL A 725 38.23 0.00 34.42
N ARG A 726 37.94 1.19 34.97
CA ARG A 726 38.34 2.49 34.37
C ARG A 726 39.84 2.57 34.05
N ARG A 727 40.70 2.04 34.94
CA ARG A 727 42.16 1.96 34.72
C ARG A 727 42.57 1.07 33.55
N ARG A 728 41.78 0.05 33.21
CA ARG A 728 42.07 -0.84 32.06
C ARG A 728 41.73 -0.18 30.72
N TYR A 729 40.73 0.71 30.71
CA TYR A 729 40.26 1.40 29.50
C TYR A 729 40.83 2.82 29.34
N THR A 730 41.92 3.18 30.04
CA THR A 730 42.48 4.55 29.99
C THR A 730 42.86 5.01 28.58
N HIS A 731 43.33 4.11 27.70
CA HIS A 731 43.61 4.45 26.31
C HIS A 731 42.34 4.75 25.51
N SER A 732 41.30 3.93 25.66
CA SER A 732 39.99 4.15 25.03
C SER A 732 39.35 5.46 25.54
N ILE A 733 39.41 5.73 26.84
CA ILE A 733 38.91 6.98 27.44
C ILE A 733 39.60 8.21 26.82
N ARG A 734 40.93 8.17 26.66
CA ARG A 734 41.67 9.27 26.01
C ARG A 734 41.29 9.46 24.55
N ALA A 735 41.05 8.37 23.82
CA ALA A 735 40.60 8.44 22.44
C ALA A 735 39.19 9.05 22.33
N VAL A 736 38.29 8.69 23.24
CA VAL A 736 36.93 9.28 23.33
C VAL A 736 37.00 10.78 23.64
N ILE A 737 37.88 11.24 24.53
CA ILE A 737 38.13 12.67 24.75
C ILE A 737 38.65 13.34 23.46
N GLY A 738 39.51 12.67 22.70
CA GLY A 738 39.97 13.13 21.38
C GLY A 738 38.82 13.31 20.40
N LEU A 739 37.92 12.34 20.30
CA LEU A 739 36.73 12.37 19.44
C LEU A 739 35.78 13.51 19.83
N ALA A 740 35.56 13.71 21.13
CA ALA A 740 34.73 14.80 21.62
C ALA A 740 35.31 16.18 21.22
N ASN A 741 36.64 16.36 21.29
CA ASN A 741 37.30 17.57 20.78
C ASN A 741 37.16 17.74 19.25
N GLN A 742 37.19 16.65 18.48
CA GLN A 742 37.00 16.66 17.02
C GLN A 742 35.56 16.95 16.60
N LEU A 743 34.57 16.62 17.43
CA LEU A 743 33.16 16.92 17.14
C LEU A 743 32.80 18.37 17.40
N ARG A 744 33.48 19.06 18.33
CA ARG A 744 33.15 20.44 18.71
C ARG A 744 33.05 21.43 17.52
N PRO A 745 33.95 21.43 16.52
CA PRO A 745 33.82 22.27 15.32
C PRO A 745 32.58 21.96 14.48
N THR A 746 32.15 20.70 14.44
CA THR A 746 30.96 20.27 13.67
C THR A 746 29.65 20.80 14.25
N LEU A 747 29.66 21.19 15.53
CA LEU A 747 28.52 21.78 16.24
C LEU A 747 28.36 23.28 16.03
N ALA A 748 29.09 23.89 15.08
CA ALA A 748 29.00 25.33 14.85
C ALA A 748 27.56 25.77 14.52
N PRO A 749 27.08 26.93 15.03
CA PRO A 749 25.73 27.45 14.75
C PRO A 749 25.41 27.60 13.27
N SER A 750 26.43 27.83 12.44
CA SER A 750 26.32 27.93 10.98
C SER A 750 26.01 26.60 10.29
N ARG A 751 26.20 25.45 10.96
CA ARG A 751 26.01 24.10 10.40
C ARG A 751 24.75 23.41 10.90
N ILE A 752 24.36 23.65 12.15
CA ILE A 752 23.27 22.91 12.80
C ILE A 752 22.20 23.80 13.46
N GLY A 753 22.33 25.12 13.35
CA GLY A 753 21.45 26.09 13.99
C GLY A 753 21.90 26.48 15.41
N SER A 754 21.54 27.70 15.82
CA SER A 754 22.08 28.33 17.04
C SER A 754 21.56 27.74 18.36
N SER A 755 20.27 27.39 18.44
CA SER A 755 19.67 26.82 19.65
C SER A 755 20.23 25.43 19.95
N LEU A 756 20.18 24.53 18.96
CA LEU A 756 20.68 23.16 19.09
C LEU A 756 22.20 23.10 19.27
N SER A 757 22.94 23.99 18.61
CA SER A 757 24.40 24.14 18.82
C SER A 757 24.73 24.37 20.29
N THR A 758 23.99 25.26 20.96
CA THR A 758 24.25 25.58 22.37
C THR A 758 24.03 24.37 23.27
N SER A 759 22.89 23.67 23.12
CA SER A 759 22.57 22.49 23.94
C SER A 759 23.53 21.32 23.70
N LEU A 760 23.93 21.07 22.45
CA LEU A 760 24.86 19.99 22.13
C LEU A 760 26.29 20.29 22.59
N VAL A 761 26.72 21.56 22.55
CA VAL A 761 28.03 21.95 23.10
C VAL A 761 28.06 21.82 24.62
N GLU A 762 26.98 22.19 25.32
CA GLU A 762 26.86 21.96 26.77
C GLU A 762 26.94 20.46 27.12
N ALA A 763 26.18 19.62 26.41
CA ALA A 763 26.23 18.17 26.58
C ALA A 763 27.65 17.58 26.33
N LEU A 764 28.39 18.14 25.38
CA LEU A 764 29.75 17.73 25.07
C LEU A 764 30.77 18.21 26.13
N ASP A 765 30.59 19.41 26.68
CA ASP A 765 31.40 19.91 27.78
C ASP A 765 31.18 19.07 29.06
N ASP A 766 29.96 18.59 29.32
CA ASP A 766 29.66 17.63 30.40
C ASP A 766 30.36 16.27 30.20
N VAL A 767 30.40 15.78 28.97
CA VAL A 767 31.17 14.58 28.59
C VAL A 767 32.66 14.77 28.91
N HIS A 768 33.25 15.90 28.52
CA HIS A 768 34.64 16.22 28.84
C HIS A 768 34.88 16.27 30.35
N ALA A 769 34.05 17.03 31.08
CA ALA A 769 34.20 17.22 32.52
C ALA A 769 34.12 15.90 33.30
N THR A 770 33.30 14.95 32.83
CA THR A 770 33.11 13.65 33.47
C THR A 770 34.26 12.68 33.16
N LEU A 771 34.80 12.70 31.94
CA LEU A 771 35.89 11.80 31.54
C LEU A 771 37.28 12.25 32.03
N GLU A 772 37.47 13.53 32.35
CA GLU A 772 38.72 14.07 32.91
C GLU A 772 38.88 13.82 34.43
N GLN A 773 37.80 13.53 35.14
CA GLN A 773 37.78 13.15 36.57
C GLN A 773 38.17 11.69 36.77
#